data_AF-A0A2N3T7S6-F1
#
_entry.id   AF-A0A2N3T7S6-F1
#
_cell.length_a   1.000
_cell.length_b   1.000
_cell.length_c   1.000
_cell.angle_alpha   90.00
_cell.angle_beta   90.00
_cell.angle_gamma   90.00
#
_symmetry.space_group_name_H-M   'P 1'
#
loop_
_entity.id
_entity.type
_entity.pdbx_description
1 polymer ?
#
loop_
_entity_poly.entity_id
_entity_poly.type
_entity_poly.pdbx_seq_one_letter_code
_entity_poly.pdbx_strand_id
1 'polypeptide(L)'
;MHISYKYHKIILLVFNMLIAGSIYSQDRYTTTILPEEDITIPKTQGDHYLKISKSENETLGALLKFNLNHLPKNIKITSLKLKLYLSSGGNDNPPGQRIYLYTVKEKINSKLSLDSLDNIKNKSTAVYEMPSKKKKTSTIEMNFSKEKVKEISTDTTKRILFLVIKSATEKDQPSKFYSTKLAEDTDEFSKKPKLLVTYEIENSPHRLDWAQSFANAQHNGYYDWTTSPIGTTAILQNIKLPKGHQIVGADQIGAISIYNNKPIVLTQSAIDTPNFYVNKLNLGDTAVWNSVPVDDIAICNPVIDEHGRLHYLSLKKFTLLDLTSKKWGNELISKTVSELTNKQIVTSSNKSTLGYDGTLYIVGKGTDEKHRIIALSAYPELKIKWIYNSTTKEKLLGSVSLSPDESKAFFIEVDKGHSRLIVLDNIDGTTLSTSDYVLDGYKKKDSKDSYLVPHPVIQNNARVFVLNGYRSSNLLFIFDISNKGKITKSDTISSGNTVNKKISQPVVLGKNADHVFFIYNQKLARYDSLSPKKVHEFEAADKINNASTLLTDKSNNIYVLDVKKSKKAYGFTYQNQFKQTYTTPLSGLEGVNENFALAPDGTLYATGKNNLSIITPVPLKKELKLKSIHIKSTYRASEKIMVEKNVQIEKRVNTILYSHGSISFESGFGVTKGAQLTCKTGKIKH
;
A
#
# COMPACT_ATOMS: atom_id res chain seq x y z
N MET A 1 -3.69 40.02 46.17
CA MET A 1 -4.05 39.93 44.74
C MET A 1 -2.82 39.47 43.94
N HIS A 2 -2.37 38.21 44.10
CA HIS A 2 -1.15 37.69 43.45
C HIS A 2 -1.13 36.15 43.35
N ILE A 3 -2.24 35.53 42.93
CA ILE A 3 -2.32 34.05 42.80
C ILE A 3 -2.68 33.59 41.36
N SER A 4 -3.06 34.49 40.44
CA SER A 4 -3.62 34.06 39.14
C SER A 4 -2.60 33.80 38.00
N TYR A 5 -1.35 34.28 38.10
CA TYR A 5 -0.42 34.21 36.94
C TYR A 5 0.48 32.96 36.88
N LYS A 6 0.72 32.27 38.00
CA LYS A 6 1.57 31.05 38.01
C LYS A 6 0.84 29.80 37.49
N TYR A 7 -0.48 29.71 37.71
CA TYR A 7 -1.27 28.57 37.23
C TYR A 7 -1.57 28.64 35.73
N HIS A 8 -1.69 29.83 35.13
CA HIS A 8 -1.86 29.95 33.68
C HIS A 8 -0.62 29.49 32.90
N LYS A 9 0.60 29.79 33.36
CA LYS A 9 1.81 29.29 32.69
C LYS A 9 2.01 27.79 32.85
N ILE A 10 1.66 27.19 33.99
CA ILE A 10 1.78 25.74 34.19
C ILE A 10 0.68 24.99 33.42
N ILE A 11 -0.55 25.52 33.34
CA ILE A 11 -1.60 24.94 32.51
C ILE A 11 -1.27 25.09 31.01
N LEU A 12 -0.69 26.21 30.57
CA LEU A 12 -0.23 26.36 29.19
C LEU A 12 1.00 25.49 28.87
N LEU A 13 1.88 25.24 29.84
CA LEU A 13 3.04 24.34 29.66
C LEU A 13 2.60 22.86 29.69
N VAL A 14 1.61 22.50 30.50
CA VAL A 14 1.02 21.15 30.54
C VAL A 14 0.12 20.90 29.34
N PHE A 15 -0.60 21.91 28.81
CA PHE A 15 -1.29 21.79 27.51
C PHE A 15 -0.32 21.73 26.33
N ASN A 16 0.79 22.48 26.35
CA ASN A 16 1.81 22.38 25.30
C ASN A 16 2.70 21.13 25.43
N MET A 17 2.85 20.53 26.61
CA MET A 17 3.57 19.26 26.80
C MET A 17 2.67 18.02 26.64
N LEU A 18 1.34 18.14 26.80
CA LEU A 18 0.37 17.10 26.39
C LEU A 18 0.01 17.21 24.90
N ILE A 19 0.37 18.31 24.24
CA ILE A 19 0.42 18.47 22.78
C ILE A 19 1.90 18.54 22.33
N ALA A 20 2.82 17.92 23.09
CA ALA A 20 4.03 17.37 22.50
C ALA A 20 3.60 16.14 21.70
N GLY A 21 2.94 16.43 20.57
CA GLY A 21 2.51 15.46 19.61
C GLY A 21 3.72 14.60 19.29
N SER A 22 3.65 13.34 19.72
CA SER A 22 4.17 12.25 18.92
C SER A 22 3.88 12.62 17.47
N ILE A 23 4.96 12.95 16.77
CA ILE A 23 4.96 13.47 15.42
C ILE A 23 4.50 12.30 14.57
N TYR A 24 3.18 12.11 14.48
CA TYR A 24 2.60 11.06 13.66
C TYR A 24 2.78 11.51 12.22
N SER A 25 3.89 11.06 11.64
CA SER A 25 3.95 10.74 10.24
C SER A 25 3.17 9.44 10.05
N GLN A 26 2.96 9.07 8.80
CA GLN A 26 2.45 7.79 8.35
C GLN A 26 3.45 6.69 8.72
N ASP A 27 3.68 6.52 10.02
CA ASP A 27 4.83 5.80 10.56
C ASP A 27 4.41 4.41 11.00
N ARG A 28 3.21 4.24 11.53
CA ARG A 28 2.79 2.99 12.18
C ARG A 28 1.99 2.09 11.25
N TYR A 29 2.51 0.88 11.02
CA TYR A 29 1.89 -0.18 10.22
C TYR A 29 1.60 -1.41 11.07
N THR A 30 0.58 -2.18 10.68
CA THR A 30 0.29 -3.49 11.27
C THR A 30 0.26 -4.55 10.18
N THR A 31 1.05 -5.61 10.35
CA THR A 31 1.08 -6.78 9.46
C THR A 31 0.99 -8.08 10.25
N THR A 32 0.73 -9.17 9.54
CA THR A 32 0.78 -10.54 10.07
C THR A 32 1.80 -11.35 9.31
N ILE A 33 2.70 -11.99 10.06
CA ILE A 33 3.67 -12.95 9.54
C ILE A 33 3.14 -14.36 9.81
N LEU A 34 3.19 -15.20 8.78
CA LEU A 34 2.81 -16.61 8.88
C LEU A 34 4.02 -17.43 9.35
N PRO A 35 3.81 -18.60 9.99
CA PRO A 35 4.90 -19.48 10.35
C PRO A 35 5.53 -20.10 9.09
N GLU A 36 6.86 -20.14 9.06
CA GLU A 36 7.64 -20.89 8.09
C GLU A 36 7.84 -22.34 8.53
N GLU A 37 8.00 -23.23 7.55
CA GLU A 37 8.52 -24.58 7.80
C GLU A 37 10.04 -24.54 7.99
N ASP A 38 10.57 -25.22 8.99
CA ASP A 38 12.02 -25.38 9.18
C ASP A 38 12.51 -26.70 8.58
N ILE A 39 12.96 -26.65 7.33
CA ILE A 39 13.48 -27.79 6.56
C ILE A 39 14.72 -28.46 7.16
N THR A 40 15.38 -27.83 8.15
CA THR A 40 16.58 -28.39 8.80
C THR A 40 16.27 -29.41 9.89
N ILE A 41 14.99 -29.57 10.23
CA ILE A 41 14.49 -30.63 11.12
C ILE A 41 14.18 -31.88 10.26
N PRO A 42 14.63 -33.10 10.62
CA PRO A 42 14.41 -34.29 9.80
C PRO A 42 12.92 -34.61 9.63
N LYS A 43 12.51 -34.93 8.41
CA LYS A 43 11.18 -35.46 8.09
C LYS A 43 11.08 -36.89 8.61
N THR A 44 10.44 -37.12 9.75
CA THR A 44 9.96 -38.46 10.10
C THR A 44 8.70 -38.77 9.27
N GLN A 45 8.54 -40.00 8.79
CA GLN A 45 7.34 -40.41 8.02
C GLN A 45 6.08 -40.10 8.85
N GLY A 46 5.27 -39.16 8.36
CA GLY A 46 4.06 -38.65 9.05
C GLY A 46 4.16 -37.20 9.55
N ASP A 47 5.36 -36.62 9.63
CA ASP A 47 5.60 -35.29 10.21
C ASP A 47 5.98 -34.25 9.15
N HIS A 48 5.04 -33.37 8.83
CA HIS A 48 5.33 -32.15 8.08
C HIS A 48 5.34 -30.95 9.05
N TYR A 49 6.56 -30.50 9.39
CA TYR A 49 6.95 -29.18 9.87
C TYR A 49 5.94 -28.32 10.65
N LEU A 50 5.46 -28.94 11.71
CA LEU A 50 4.96 -28.43 12.98
C LEU A 50 4.98 -29.71 13.78
N LYS A 51 5.81 -29.87 14.82
CA LYS A 51 5.70 -31.09 15.62
C LYS A 51 4.40 -30.99 16.42
N ILE A 52 3.31 -31.41 15.77
CA ILE A 52 2.00 -31.67 16.32
C ILE A 52 2.20 -32.90 17.21
N SER A 53 1.73 -32.85 18.47
CA SER A 53 1.82 -34.03 19.34
C SER A 53 1.13 -35.22 18.68
N LYS A 54 1.66 -36.42 18.92
CA LYS A 54 1.47 -37.67 18.17
C LYS A 54 0.05 -38.27 18.14
N SER A 55 -1.01 -37.48 18.32
CA SER A 55 -2.41 -37.94 18.26
C SER A 55 -3.31 -36.85 17.63
N GLU A 56 -3.57 -37.04 16.34
CA GLU A 56 -4.74 -36.59 15.55
C GLU A 56 -5.15 -35.09 15.56
N ASN A 57 -5.11 -34.50 14.35
CA ASN A 57 -5.91 -33.38 13.81
C ASN A 57 -5.92 -32.01 14.52
N GLU A 58 -5.54 -31.91 15.78
CA GLU A 58 -5.53 -30.69 16.57
C GLU A 58 -4.34 -30.77 17.53
N THR A 59 -3.55 -29.71 17.70
CA THR A 59 -2.32 -29.85 18.48
C THR A 59 -2.43 -29.27 19.88
N LEU A 60 -1.76 -29.95 20.83
CA LEU A 60 -1.52 -29.48 22.19
C LEU A 60 -0.18 -28.74 22.30
N GLY A 61 0.64 -28.78 21.25
CA GLY A 61 1.92 -28.10 21.23
C GLY A 61 2.45 -27.86 19.82
N ALA A 62 3.22 -26.79 19.62
CA ALA A 62 3.78 -26.48 18.32
C ALA A 62 5.12 -25.75 18.44
N LEU A 63 6.01 -26.02 17.50
CA LEU A 63 7.16 -25.16 17.21
C LEU A 63 6.81 -24.30 16.00
N LEU A 64 6.82 -22.98 16.19
CA LEU A 64 6.59 -21.99 15.15
C LEU A 64 7.88 -21.23 14.88
N LYS A 65 8.24 -21.10 13.60
CA LYS A 65 9.33 -20.24 13.14
C LYS A 65 8.72 -19.06 12.41
N PHE A 66 9.00 -17.84 12.84
CA PHE A 66 8.57 -16.62 12.15
C PHE A 66 9.79 -15.89 11.61
N ASN A 67 9.79 -15.58 10.31
CA ASN A 67 10.86 -14.85 9.66
C ASN A 67 10.43 -13.40 9.39
N LEU A 68 11.00 -12.47 10.14
CA LEU A 68 10.74 -11.04 10.06
C LEU A 68 11.66 -10.34 9.05
N ASN A 69 12.50 -11.07 8.31
CA ASN A 69 13.41 -10.47 7.32
C ASN A 69 12.68 -9.92 6.10
N HIS A 70 11.44 -10.36 5.85
CA HIS A 70 10.61 -9.86 4.76
C HIS A 70 9.99 -8.49 5.07
N LEU A 71 10.03 -8.05 6.33
CA LEU A 71 9.56 -6.73 6.71
C LEU A 71 10.43 -5.63 6.10
N PRO A 72 9.86 -4.43 5.91
CA PRO A 72 10.59 -3.29 5.40
C PRO A 72 11.92 -3.00 6.09
N LYS A 73 12.86 -2.47 5.30
CA LYS A 73 14.17 -2.05 5.80
C LYS A 73 14.01 -0.80 6.68
N ASN A 74 14.81 -0.71 7.75
CA ASN A 74 14.85 0.45 8.65
C ASN A 74 13.55 0.74 9.40
N ILE A 75 12.87 -0.32 9.81
CA ILE A 75 11.73 -0.23 10.72
C ILE A 75 12.16 -0.39 12.17
N LYS A 76 11.39 0.23 13.05
CA LYS A 76 11.38 0.02 14.49
C LYS A 76 10.14 -0.77 14.86
N ILE A 77 10.31 -2.00 15.34
CA ILE A 77 9.17 -2.80 15.79
C ILE A 77 8.68 -2.24 17.13
N THR A 78 7.39 -1.90 17.21
CA THR A 78 6.78 -1.31 18.40
C THR A 78 5.92 -2.29 19.19
N SER A 79 5.39 -3.33 18.53
CA SER A 79 4.64 -4.40 19.18
C SER A 79 4.79 -5.71 18.43
N LEU A 80 4.85 -6.80 19.18
CA LEU A 80 4.72 -8.18 18.68
C LEU A 80 3.62 -8.88 19.46
N LYS A 81 2.72 -9.56 18.76
CA LYS A 81 1.68 -10.39 19.37
C LYS A 81 1.50 -11.69 18.62
N LEU A 82 1.47 -12.81 19.32
CA LEU A 82 1.12 -14.10 18.74
C LEU A 82 -0.39 -14.29 18.85
N LYS A 83 -1.07 -14.52 17.73
CA LYS A 83 -2.50 -14.87 17.66
C LYS A 83 -2.64 -16.34 17.27
N LEU A 84 -3.34 -17.09 18.12
CA LEU A 84 -3.69 -18.50 17.92
C LEU A 84 -5.21 -18.63 17.80
N TYR A 85 -5.65 -19.63 17.03
CA TYR A 85 -7.07 -19.94 16.84
C TYR A 85 -7.34 -21.32 17.46
N LEU A 86 -8.37 -21.37 18.29
CA LEU A 86 -8.78 -22.59 18.98
C LEU A 86 -9.68 -23.41 18.07
N SER A 87 -9.42 -24.71 17.95
CA SER A 87 -10.32 -25.63 17.28
C SER A 87 -11.42 -26.04 18.26
N SER A 88 -12.67 -25.91 17.82
CA SER A 88 -13.84 -26.16 18.67
C SER A 88 -14.06 -27.66 18.84
N GLY A 89 -13.37 -28.26 19.81
CA GLY A 89 -13.79 -29.53 20.41
C GLY A 89 -15.01 -29.25 21.30
N GLY A 90 -16.18 -29.77 20.93
CA GLY A 90 -17.48 -29.40 21.50
C GLY A 90 -17.53 -29.39 23.03
N ASN A 91 -17.68 -28.20 23.60
CA ASN A 91 -18.48 -27.91 24.80
C ASN A 91 -18.55 -26.40 25.02
N ASP A 92 -19.76 -25.91 25.34
CA ASP A 92 -20.12 -24.48 25.41
C ASP A 92 -19.45 -23.67 26.54
N ASN A 93 -18.55 -24.28 27.32
CA ASN A 93 -17.85 -23.64 28.43
C ASN A 93 -16.47 -24.31 28.68
N PRO A 94 -15.36 -23.80 28.10
CA PRO A 94 -14.04 -24.26 28.51
C PRO A 94 -13.68 -23.66 29.90
N PRO A 95 -13.24 -24.49 30.87
CA PRO A 95 -12.63 -24.01 32.11
C PRO A 95 -11.29 -23.30 31.84
N GLY A 96 -10.68 -22.72 32.89
CA GLY A 96 -9.47 -21.88 32.81
C GLY A 96 -8.39 -22.46 31.89
N GLN A 97 -8.06 -21.76 30.81
CA GLN A 97 -7.08 -22.23 29.82
C GLN A 97 -5.70 -21.71 30.19
N ARG A 98 -4.70 -22.59 30.27
CA ARG A 98 -3.28 -22.22 30.45
C ARG A 98 -2.47 -22.67 29.24
N ILE A 99 -1.85 -21.70 28.56
CA ILE A 99 -0.93 -21.93 27.44
C ILE A 99 0.42 -21.39 27.83
N TYR A 100 1.45 -22.22 27.64
CA TYR A 100 2.84 -21.84 27.83
C TYR A 100 3.47 -21.47 26.50
N LEU A 101 4.10 -20.30 26.45
CA LEU A 101 4.87 -19.82 25.31
C LEU A 101 6.34 -19.70 25.70
N TYR A 102 7.21 -20.37 24.95
CA TYR A 102 8.65 -20.32 25.14
C TYR A 102 9.32 -19.70 23.90
N THR A 103 10.27 -18.80 24.11
CA THR A 103 11.15 -18.30 23.03
C THR A 103 12.45 -19.08 23.04
N VAL A 104 12.91 -19.53 21.86
CA VAL A 104 14.14 -20.32 21.72
C VAL A 104 15.20 -19.49 20.97
N LYS A 105 16.44 -19.45 21.50
CA LYS A 105 17.50 -18.55 21.02
C LYS A 105 18.26 -19.03 19.78
N GLU A 106 18.25 -20.31 19.42
CA GLU A 106 19.09 -20.85 18.34
C GLU A 106 18.42 -21.97 17.53
N LYS A 107 18.98 -22.21 16.34
CA LYS A 107 18.62 -23.26 15.37
C LYS A 107 18.50 -24.60 16.10
N ILE A 108 17.28 -25.14 16.14
CA ILE A 108 16.98 -26.37 16.86
C ILE A 108 17.69 -27.53 16.14
N ASN A 109 18.71 -28.11 16.78
CA ASN A 109 19.36 -29.30 16.26
C ASN A 109 18.35 -30.46 16.14
N SER A 110 18.52 -31.25 15.09
CA SER A 110 17.66 -32.32 14.54
C SER A 110 17.19 -33.43 15.49
N LYS A 111 17.46 -33.36 16.79
CA LYS A 111 17.12 -34.39 17.81
C LYS A 111 16.09 -33.94 18.85
N LEU A 112 15.48 -32.77 18.70
CA LEU A 112 14.50 -32.27 19.68
C LEU A 112 13.10 -32.85 19.42
N SER A 113 12.63 -33.62 20.40
CA SER A 113 11.22 -34.02 20.53
C SER A 113 10.46 -32.96 21.31
N LEU A 114 9.14 -32.80 21.09
CA LEU A 114 8.32 -31.97 21.98
C LEU A 114 8.39 -32.45 23.44
N ASP A 115 8.66 -33.73 23.63
CA ASP A 115 8.82 -34.36 24.95
C ASP A 115 10.20 -34.05 25.58
N SER A 116 11.20 -33.63 24.79
CA SER A 116 12.53 -33.27 25.29
C SER A 116 12.72 -31.76 25.47
N LEU A 117 11.67 -30.96 25.28
CA LEU A 117 11.67 -29.50 25.45
C LEU A 117 11.81 -29.04 26.90
N ASP A 118 11.52 -29.92 27.87
CA ASP A 118 11.80 -29.66 29.28
C ASP A 118 13.32 -29.50 29.56
N ASN A 119 14.17 -30.11 28.72
CA ASN A 119 15.63 -30.14 28.84
C ASN A 119 16.39 -29.05 28.05
N ILE A 120 15.71 -28.08 27.42
CA ILE A 120 16.42 -26.98 26.74
C ILE A 120 17.10 -26.06 27.79
N LYS A 121 18.43 -26.17 27.89
CA LYS A 121 19.28 -25.41 28.84
C LYS A 121 19.34 -23.89 28.57
N ASN A 122 18.88 -23.40 27.41
CA ASN A 122 18.92 -21.99 27.02
C ASN A 122 17.53 -21.32 26.97
N LYS A 123 16.68 -21.56 28.00
CA LYS A 123 15.37 -20.91 28.16
C LYS A 123 15.55 -19.47 28.63
N SER A 124 15.11 -18.48 27.85
CA SER A 124 14.63 -17.22 28.45
C SER A 124 13.14 -17.38 28.68
N THR A 125 12.80 -17.83 29.89
CA THR A 125 11.43 -18.12 30.32
C THR A 125 10.68 -16.81 30.50
N ALA A 126 9.83 -16.46 29.53
CA ALA A 126 8.69 -15.60 29.79
C ALA A 126 7.48 -16.54 29.86
N VAL A 127 7.22 -17.08 31.05
CA VAL A 127 6.00 -17.86 31.32
C VAL A 127 4.85 -16.86 31.29
N TYR A 128 4.13 -16.78 30.17
CA TYR A 128 2.89 -16.01 30.12
C TYR A 128 1.75 -16.89 30.63
N GLU A 129 1.55 -16.90 31.95
CA GLU A 129 0.30 -17.38 32.52
C GLU A 129 -0.80 -16.37 32.16
N MET A 130 -1.67 -16.71 31.22
CA MET A 130 -2.96 -16.01 31.12
C MET A 130 -3.99 -16.78 31.93
N PRO A 131 -4.45 -16.26 33.08
CA PRO A 131 -5.72 -16.71 33.64
C PRO A 131 -6.81 -16.24 32.67
N SER A 132 -7.42 -17.16 31.92
CA SER A 132 -8.57 -16.80 31.10
C SER A 132 -9.73 -16.40 32.01
N LYS A 133 -9.96 -15.09 32.19
CA LYS A 133 -11.28 -14.60 32.62
C LYS A 133 -12.26 -14.90 31.48
N LYS A 134 -13.22 -15.79 31.74
CA LYS A 134 -14.37 -16.17 30.89
C LYS A 134 -14.64 -15.19 29.74
N LYS A 135 -14.20 -15.54 28.53
CA LYS A 135 -14.79 -15.04 27.29
C LYS A 135 -14.89 -16.20 26.31
N LYS A 136 -16.06 -16.39 25.69
CA LYS A 136 -16.29 -17.30 24.57
C LYS A 136 -15.50 -16.80 23.34
N THR A 137 -14.18 -16.87 23.36
CA THR A 137 -13.34 -16.40 22.24
C THR A 137 -12.67 -17.58 21.57
N SER A 138 -12.85 -17.70 20.26
CA SER A 138 -12.21 -18.69 19.39
C SER A 138 -10.71 -18.42 19.14
N THR A 139 -10.12 -17.44 19.83
CA THR A 139 -8.75 -16.98 19.63
C THR A 139 -8.05 -16.65 20.94
N ILE A 140 -6.72 -16.74 20.93
CA ILE A 140 -5.82 -16.36 22.02
C ILE A 140 -4.78 -15.40 21.47
N GLU A 141 -4.61 -14.25 22.13
CA GLU A 141 -3.60 -13.25 21.77
C GLU A 141 -2.58 -13.10 22.91
N MET A 142 -1.30 -13.32 22.60
CA MET A 142 -0.20 -13.21 23.56
C MET A 142 0.73 -12.06 23.16
N ASN A 143 0.91 -11.09 24.05
CA ASN A 143 1.79 -9.94 23.84
C ASN A 143 3.23 -10.28 24.28
N PHE A 144 4.22 -9.88 23.48
CA PHE A 144 5.62 -9.97 23.88
C PHE A 144 6.05 -8.79 24.75
N SER A 145 7.02 -9.02 25.64
CA SER A 145 7.57 -7.97 26.51
C SER A 145 8.31 -6.90 25.69
N LYS A 146 8.41 -5.69 26.24
CA LYS A 146 9.09 -4.57 25.58
C LYS A 146 10.57 -4.86 25.33
N GLU A 147 11.22 -5.59 26.25
CA GLU A 147 12.61 -6.02 26.13
C GLU A 147 12.80 -6.96 24.94
N LYS A 148 11.88 -7.91 24.75
CA LYS A 148 11.93 -8.86 23.63
C LYS A 148 11.68 -8.16 22.30
N VAL A 149 10.73 -7.23 22.26
CA VAL A 149 10.49 -6.37 21.09
C VAL A 149 11.74 -5.55 20.76
N LYS A 150 12.40 -4.96 21.76
CA LYS A 150 13.63 -4.19 21.58
C LYS A 150 14.78 -5.05 21.04
N GLU A 151 14.99 -6.25 21.59
CA GLU A 151 16.00 -7.22 21.13
C GLU A 151 15.86 -7.50 19.63
N ILE A 152 14.65 -7.85 19.20
CA ILE A 152 14.34 -8.17 17.79
C ILE A 152 14.42 -6.92 16.89
N SER A 153 14.08 -5.75 17.42
CA SER A 153 14.14 -4.49 16.66
C SER A 153 15.57 -4.01 16.40
N THR A 154 16.52 -4.27 17.31
CA THR A 154 17.90 -3.72 17.21
C THR A 154 18.86 -4.59 16.40
N ASP A 155 18.63 -5.90 16.32
CA ASP A 155 19.53 -6.82 15.65
C ASP A 155 18.89 -7.42 14.40
N THR A 156 19.23 -6.85 13.23
CA THR A 156 18.70 -7.31 11.94
C THR A 156 19.10 -8.75 11.60
N THR A 157 20.17 -9.30 12.21
CA THR A 157 20.60 -10.69 12.00
C THR A 157 19.79 -11.69 12.83
N LYS A 158 19.00 -11.22 13.81
CA LYS A 158 18.15 -12.03 14.70
C LYS A 158 16.65 -11.89 14.43
N ARG A 159 16.26 -11.47 13.22
CA ARG A 159 14.84 -11.35 12.81
C ARG A 159 14.13 -12.69 12.58
N ILE A 160 14.69 -13.81 13.03
CA ILE A 160 14.02 -15.11 13.03
C ILE A 160 13.62 -15.43 14.46
N LEU A 161 12.34 -15.65 14.68
CA LEU A 161 11.77 -15.95 15.99
C LEU A 161 11.30 -17.40 16.02
N PHE A 162 11.86 -18.19 16.94
CA PHE A 162 11.39 -19.54 17.24
C PHE A 162 10.55 -19.52 18.51
N LEU A 163 9.32 -20.00 18.39
CA LEU A 163 8.34 -20.08 19.47
C LEU A 163 7.91 -21.52 19.70
N VAL A 164 7.90 -21.95 20.94
CA VAL A 164 7.26 -23.21 21.33
C VAL A 164 6.01 -22.90 22.13
N ILE A 165 4.90 -23.48 21.72
CA ILE A 165 3.60 -23.37 22.38
C ILE A 165 3.28 -24.73 22.98
N LYS A 166 2.76 -24.77 24.21
CA LYS A 166 2.27 -25.99 24.86
C LYS A 166 1.02 -25.67 25.68
N SER A 167 -0.05 -26.45 25.49
CA SER A 167 -1.21 -26.45 26.39
C SER A 167 -0.82 -27.09 27.72
N ALA A 168 -1.30 -26.54 28.84
CA ALA A 168 -1.18 -27.21 30.13
C ALA A 168 -1.95 -28.53 30.11
N THR A 169 -1.41 -29.55 30.79
CA THR A 169 -1.95 -30.93 30.82
C THR A 169 -2.27 -31.42 32.23
N GLU A 170 -1.94 -30.67 33.28
CA GLU A 170 -1.88 -31.26 34.63
C GLU A 170 -3.18 -31.17 35.45
N LYS A 171 -4.12 -30.26 35.15
CA LYS A 171 -5.45 -30.18 35.81
C LYS A 171 -6.61 -29.60 34.96
N ASP A 172 -6.32 -29.00 33.81
CA ASP A 172 -7.30 -28.33 32.94
C ASP A 172 -7.48 -29.13 31.63
N GLN A 173 -8.67 -29.06 31.01
CA GLN A 173 -8.87 -29.68 29.69
C GLN A 173 -7.89 -29.07 28.67
N PRO A 174 -7.20 -29.91 27.89
CA PRO A 174 -6.13 -29.45 27.01
C PRO A 174 -6.72 -28.63 25.85
N SER A 175 -6.16 -27.44 25.62
CA SER A 175 -6.59 -26.54 24.56
C SER A 175 -5.95 -26.92 23.24
N LYS A 176 -6.81 -27.21 22.27
CA LYS A 176 -6.47 -27.60 20.92
C LYS A 176 -6.50 -26.38 20.00
N PHE A 177 -5.47 -26.23 19.18
CA PHE A 177 -5.33 -25.09 18.28
C PHE A 177 -5.05 -25.53 16.84
N TYR A 178 -5.52 -24.69 15.90
CA TYR A 178 -5.32 -24.89 14.47
C TYR A 178 -3.83 -24.88 14.11
N SER A 179 -3.41 -25.90 13.36
CA SER A 179 -2.08 -25.94 12.72
C SER A 179 -2.11 -25.20 11.37
N THR A 180 -0.95 -24.81 10.83
CA THR A 180 -0.92 -24.17 9.50
C THR A 180 -1.40 -25.12 8.40
N LYS A 181 -1.06 -26.41 8.50
CA LYS A 181 -1.45 -27.45 7.54
C LYS A 181 -2.96 -27.69 7.54
N LEU A 182 -3.56 -27.89 8.72
CA LEU A 182 -5.01 -28.09 8.81
C LEU A 182 -5.78 -26.90 8.23
N ALA A 183 -5.34 -25.68 8.54
CA ALA A 183 -5.96 -24.47 8.00
C ALA A 183 -5.82 -24.33 6.47
N GLU A 184 -4.85 -25.00 5.84
CA GLU A 184 -4.75 -25.08 4.38
C GLU A 184 -5.62 -26.20 3.80
N ASP A 185 -5.63 -27.39 4.43
CA ASP A 185 -6.39 -28.56 3.98
C ASP A 185 -7.92 -28.37 4.14
N THR A 186 -8.35 -27.57 5.11
CA THR A 186 -9.76 -27.26 5.40
C THR A 186 -10.25 -25.97 4.76
N ASP A 187 -9.42 -25.30 3.96
CA ASP A 187 -9.65 -23.96 3.41
C ASP A 187 -9.89 -22.86 4.49
N GLU A 188 -9.54 -23.14 5.76
CA GLU A 188 -9.69 -22.21 6.89
C GLU A 188 -8.48 -21.28 7.07
N PHE A 189 -8.00 -20.66 5.98
CA PHE A 189 -6.77 -19.87 5.95
C PHE A 189 -6.70 -18.73 6.99
N SER A 190 -7.86 -18.16 7.35
CA SER A 190 -7.96 -17.11 8.37
C SER A 190 -7.52 -17.58 9.76
N LYS A 191 -7.68 -18.88 10.06
CA LYS A 191 -7.41 -19.50 11.37
C LYS A 191 -5.98 -20.01 11.56
N LYS A 192 -5.06 -19.69 10.65
CA LYS A 192 -3.62 -20.01 10.84
C LYS A 192 -3.04 -19.25 12.04
N PRO A 193 -2.16 -19.88 12.84
CA PRO A 193 -1.33 -19.16 13.81
C PRO A 193 -0.59 -18.01 13.11
N LYS A 194 -0.57 -16.83 13.71
CA LYS A 194 -0.02 -15.60 13.10
C LYS A 194 0.75 -14.78 14.12
N LEU A 195 1.87 -14.20 13.70
CA LEU A 195 2.56 -13.18 14.47
C LEU A 195 2.15 -11.80 13.95
N LEU A 196 1.41 -11.05 14.74
CA LEU A 196 1.06 -9.67 14.48
C LEU A 196 2.25 -8.78 14.84
N VAL A 197 2.71 -8.02 13.86
CA VAL A 197 3.83 -7.09 14.01
C VAL A 197 3.30 -5.70 13.78
N THR A 198 3.46 -4.84 14.79
CA THR A 198 3.30 -3.40 14.62
C THR A 198 4.67 -2.78 14.56
N TYR A 199 4.91 -1.94 13.56
CA TYR A 199 6.20 -1.29 13.39
C TYR A 199 6.04 0.16 12.94
N GLU A 200 7.06 0.94 13.22
CA GLU A 200 7.26 2.30 12.76
C GLU A 200 8.36 2.34 11.69
N ILE A 201 8.23 3.15 10.65
CA ILE A 201 9.35 3.38 9.72
C ILE A 201 10.25 4.46 10.33
N GLU A 202 11.49 4.12 10.70
CA GLU A 202 12.44 5.11 11.23
C GLU A 202 12.89 6.05 10.11
N ASN A 203 12.53 7.34 10.22
CA ASN A 203 12.88 8.39 9.27
C ASN A 203 12.56 8.00 7.81
N SER A 204 11.37 8.37 7.37
CA SER A 204 10.83 8.11 6.02
C SER A 204 11.55 8.93 4.92
N PRO A 205 12.73 8.50 4.41
CA PRO A 205 12.92 8.53 2.97
C PRO A 205 13.67 7.28 2.44
N HIS A 206 13.60 6.14 3.14
CA HIS A 206 13.96 4.84 2.54
C HIS A 206 13.11 4.42 1.33
N ARG A 207 12.19 5.29 0.90
CA ARG A 207 11.65 5.30 -0.46
C ARG A 207 12.74 5.68 -1.47
N LEU A 208 13.89 4.99 -1.48
CA LEU A 208 14.81 4.94 -2.62
C LEU A 208 14.01 4.88 -3.94
N ASP A 209 12.83 4.25 -3.85
CA ASP A 209 11.87 4.04 -4.90
C ASP A 209 10.46 4.50 -4.51
N TRP A 210 9.82 5.23 -5.43
CA TRP A 210 8.38 5.48 -5.44
C TRP A 210 7.65 4.17 -5.75
N ALA A 211 7.76 3.16 -4.89
CA ALA A 211 7.02 1.93 -4.99
C ALA A 211 5.52 2.27 -5.11
N GLN A 212 4.92 1.94 -6.26
CA GLN A 212 3.49 2.13 -6.49
C GLN A 212 2.76 0.90 -5.94
N SER A 213 2.56 0.90 -4.63
CA SER A 213 1.87 -0.17 -3.91
C SER A 213 0.37 -0.23 -4.25
N PHE A 214 -0.18 0.82 -4.88
CA PHE A 214 -1.59 0.88 -5.28
C PHE A 214 -1.73 1.20 -6.77
N ALA A 215 -2.53 0.39 -7.48
CA ALA A 215 -2.95 0.61 -8.85
C ALA A 215 -4.16 1.59 -8.96
N ASN A 216 -4.30 2.52 -8.01
CA ASN A 216 -5.45 3.42 -7.90
C ASN A 216 -5.04 4.91 -7.94
N ALA A 217 -6.01 5.79 -8.14
CA ALA A 217 -5.77 7.24 -8.21
C ALA A 217 -5.37 7.87 -6.87
N GLN A 218 -5.32 7.11 -5.75
CA GLN A 218 -4.69 7.56 -4.51
C GLN A 218 -3.17 7.48 -4.62
N HIS A 219 -2.62 8.09 -5.68
CA HIS A 219 -1.20 8.39 -5.70
C HIS A 219 -0.98 9.61 -4.81
N ASN A 220 -0.67 9.34 -3.55
CA ASN A 220 -0.11 10.36 -2.65
C ASN A 220 1.41 10.31 -2.83
N GLY A 221 1.99 11.30 -3.50
CA GLY A 221 3.43 11.48 -3.55
C GLY A 221 3.98 11.66 -2.14
N TYR A 222 5.01 10.90 -1.79
CA TYR A 222 5.46 10.78 -0.41
C TYR A 222 6.67 11.66 -0.03
N TYR A 223 7.03 12.58 -0.92
CA TYR A 223 8.16 13.49 -0.79
C TYR A 223 7.68 14.93 -0.63
N ASP A 224 8.39 15.71 0.19
CA ASP A 224 8.21 17.14 0.33
C ASP A 224 9.04 17.83 -0.78
N TRP A 225 8.40 18.38 -1.80
CA TRP A 225 9.02 19.31 -2.72
C TRP A 225 8.68 20.76 -2.39
N THR A 226 9.70 21.59 -2.52
CA THR A 226 9.55 23.04 -2.55
C THR A 226 9.83 23.49 -3.96
N THR A 227 8.77 23.72 -4.74
CA THR A 227 8.88 24.70 -5.82
C THR A 227 8.58 26.05 -5.20
N SER A 228 9.38 27.05 -5.55
CA SER A 228 9.02 28.45 -5.35
C SER A 228 8.48 28.91 -6.71
N PRO A 229 7.19 28.71 -7.04
CA PRO A 229 6.73 28.92 -8.40
C PRO A 229 6.54 30.42 -8.65
N ILE A 230 7.27 30.95 -9.62
CA ILE A 230 7.08 32.32 -10.15
C ILE A 230 6.30 32.27 -11.48
N GLY A 231 6.20 31.11 -12.15
CA GLY A 231 5.53 30.96 -13.46
C GLY A 231 4.24 30.14 -13.45
N THR A 232 3.41 30.30 -14.50
CA THR A 232 2.04 29.76 -14.65
C THR A 232 1.91 28.62 -15.69
N THR A 233 3.01 28.18 -16.32
CA THR A 233 3.02 27.16 -17.38
C THR A 233 3.99 26.01 -17.06
N ALA A 234 3.65 24.79 -17.48
CA ALA A 234 4.46 23.57 -17.35
C ALA A 234 5.13 23.20 -18.70
N ILE A 235 6.23 22.46 -18.66
CA ILE A 235 6.88 21.93 -19.87
C ILE A 235 6.25 20.58 -20.21
N LEU A 236 5.75 20.43 -21.44
CA LEU A 236 5.25 19.17 -21.98
C LEU A 236 6.25 18.60 -22.98
N GLN A 237 6.61 17.33 -22.82
CA GLN A 237 7.42 16.58 -23.77
C GLN A 237 6.75 15.25 -24.10
N ASN A 238 6.71 14.88 -25.38
CA ASN A 238 6.19 13.59 -25.82
C ASN A 238 7.33 12.67 -26.27
N ILE A 239 7.49 11.54 -25.59
CA ILE A 239 8.47 10.50 -25.90
C ILE A 239 7.77 9.40 -26.71
N LYS A 240 8.32 9.08 -27.88
CA LYS A 240 7.82 7.95 -28.69
C LYS A 240 8.14 6.62 -27.99
N LEU A 241 7.22 5.67 -28.08
CA LEU A 241 7.43 4.29 -27.64
C LEU A 241 8.44 3.57 -28.55
N PRO A 242 8.95 2.39 -28.16
CA PRO A 242 9.69 1.53 -29.07
C PRO A 242 8.94 1.34 -30.40
N LYS A 243 9.68 1.23 -31.51
CA LYS A 243 9.10 1.19 -32.85
C LYS A 243 8.07 0.06 -32.94
N GLY A 244 6.85 0.38 -33.38
CA GLY A 244 5.77 -0.60 -33.51
C GLY A 244 5.08 -0.98 -32.21
N HIS A 245 5.45 -0.42 -31.07
CA HIS A 245 4.77 -0.67 -29.81
C HIS A 245 3.60 0.29 -29.60
N GLN A 246 2.53 -0.20 -28.99
CA GLN A 246 1.42 0.60 -28.48
C GLN A 246 1.24 0.34 -26.99
N ILE A 247 0.76 1.36 -26.26
CA ILE A 247 0.39 1.18 -24.85
C ILE A 247 -0.74 0.17 -24.74
N VAL A 248 -0.57 -0.80 -23.83
CA VAL A 248 -1.60 -1.78 -23.47
C VAL A 248 -1.67 -1.95 -21.96
N GLY A 249 -2.77 -2.51 -21.50
CA GLY A 249 -3.14 -2.57 -20.10
C GLY A 249 -4.58 -2.14 -19.97
N ALA A 250 -5.34 -2.85 -19.13
CA ALA A 250 -6.78 -2.78 -19.02
C ALA A 250 -7.34 -1.38 -19.30
N ASP A 251 -8.14 -1.32 -20.36
CA ASP A 251 -8.89 -0.18 -20.83
C ASP A 251 -9.55 0.52 -19.64
N GLN A 252 -8.89 1.61 -19.21
CA GLN A 252 -9.38 2.77 -18.49
C GLN A 252 -8.52 3.30 -17.33
N ILE A 253 -7.60 2.54 -16.73
CA ILE A 253 -6.95 2.97 -15.46
C ILE A 253 -5.50 2.48 -15.24
N GLY A 254 -4.78 2.07 -16.28
CA GLY A 254 -3.35 1.82 -16.06
C GLY A 254 -2.53 1.19 -17.17
N ALA A 255 -1.41 1.85 -17.53
CA ALA A 255 -0.28 1.25 -18.22
C ALA A 255 1.08 1.79 -17.76
N ILE A 256 1.10 2.55 -16.64
CA ILE A 256 2.30 3.24 -16.16
C ILE A 256 2.48 3.09 -14.66
N SER A 257 3.71 2.79 -14.27
CA SER A 257 4.19 2.84 -12.89
C SER A 257 5.50 3.62 -12.81
N ILE A 258 5.91 4.04 -11.61
CA ILE A 258 7.21 4.70 -11.39
C ILE A 258 8.07 3.81 -10.50
N TYR A 259 9.35 3.65 -10.84
CA TYR A 259 10.34 3.00 -10.00
C TYR A 259 11.71 3.67 -10.18
N ASN A 260 12.46 3.91 -9.11
CA ASN A 260 13.73 4.64 -9.16
C ASN A 260 13.65 5.96 -9.96
N ASN A 261 12.53 6.68 -9.82
CA ASN A 261 12.27 7.92 -10.54
C ASN A 261 12.27 7.79 -12.09
N LYS A 262 11.92 6.60 -12.58
CA LYS A 262 11.79 6.25 -14.00
C LYS A 262 10.42 5.64 -14.27
N PRO A 263 9.77 5.97 -15.40
CA PRO A 263 8.49 5.38 -15.74
C PRO A 263 8.70 3.97 -16.30
N ILE A 264 7.88 3.06 -15.79
CA ILE A 264 7.71 1.69 -16.23
C ILE A 264 6.38 1.62 -16.97
N VAL A 265 6.39 1.14 -18.20
CA VAL A 265 5.26 1.24 -19.13
C VAL A 265 4.96 -0.12 -19.76
N LEU A 266 3.68 -0.49 -19.79
CA LEU A 266 3.22 -1.71 -20.45
C LEU A 266 2.90 -1.44 -21.93
N THR A 267 3.45 -2.27 -22.82
CA THR A 267 3.21 -2.15 -24.26
C THR A 267 2.96 -3.50 -24.93
N GLN A 268 2.33 -3.48 -26.09
CA GLN A 268 2.21 -4.60 -27.01
C GLN A 268 2.91 -4.25 -28.33
N SER A 269 3.64 -5.20 -28.91
CA SER A 269 4.13 -5.06 -30.28
C SER A 269 2.96 -5.19 -31.26
N ALA A 270 2.84 -4.25 -32.19
CA ALA A 270 1.90 -4.28 -33.30
C ALA A 270 2.48 -4.94 -34.57
N ILE A 271 3.76 -5.33 -34.55
CA ILE A 271 4.50 -5.85 -35.71
C ILE A 271 4.63 -7.39 -35.63
N ASP A 272 4.82 -7.93 -34.43
CA ASP A 272 4.92 -9.37 -34.21
C ASP A 272 3.60 -9.89 -33.62
N THR A 273 3.31 -11.19 -33.83
CA THR A 273 2.27 -11.93 -33.08
C THR A 273 2.35 -11.54 -31.60
N PRO A 274 1.20 -11.26 -30.95
CA PRO A 274 1.13 -10.24 -29.90
C PRO A 274 2.02 -10.56 -28.70
N ASN A 275 3.22 -9.98 -28.68
CA ASN A 275 4.15 -10.02 -27.56
C ASN A 275 3.91 -8.80 -26.67
N PHE A 276 3.79 -9.05 -25.36
CA PHE A 276 3.61 -8.02 -24.34
C PHE A 276 4.93 -7.69 -23.68
N TYR A 277 5.11 -6.44 -23.27
CA TYR A 277 6.37 -5.97 -22.72
C TYR A 277 6.17 -5.06 -21.51
N VAL A 278 7.07 -5.21 -20.54
CA VAL A 278 7.36 -4.21 -19.51
C VAL A 278 8.54 -3.39 -19.99
N ASN A 279 8.35 -2.07 -20.13
CA ASN A 279 9.37 -1.17 -20.66
C ASN A 279 9.78 -0.16 -19.59
N LYS A 280 11.09 0.04 -19.42
CA LYS A 280 11.62 1.15 -18.63
C LYS A 280 12.20 2.21 -19.53
N LEU A 281 11.78 3.45 -19.31
CA LEU A 281 12.41 4.59 -19.95
C LEU A 281 13.61 5.07 -19.13
N ASN A 282 14.77 5.17 -19.78
CA ASN A 282 15.90 5.90 -19.28
C ASN A 282 16.03 7.21 -20.08
N LEU A 283 15.94 8.34 -19.37
CA LEU A 283 16.14 9.67 -19.94
C LEU A 283 17.59 10.09 -19.75
N GLY A 284 18.33 10.19 -20.86
CA GLY A 284 19.65 10.83 -20.96
C GLY A 284 19.62 11.89 -22.07
N ASP A 285 20.69 11.98 -22.87
CA ASP A 285 20.68 12.79 -24.11
C ASP A 285 19.65 12.30 -25.13
N THR A 286 19.34 11.00 -25.10
CA THR A 286 18.29 10.36 -25.89
C THR A 286 17.40 9.50 -24.98
N ALA A 287 16.16 9.27 -25.43
CA ALA A 287 15.24 8.35 -24.78
C ALA A 287 15.59 6.91 -25.14
N VAL A 288 15.99 6.11 -24.15
CA VAL A 288 16.30 4.68 -24.32
C VAL A 288 15.29 3.83 -23.56
N TRP A 289 14.68 2.89 -24.27
CA TRP A 289 13.73 1.93 -23.71
C TRP A 289 14.40 0.58 -23.47
N ASN A 290 14.29 0.08 -22.25
CA ASN A 290 14.69 -1.29 -21.92
C ASN A 290 13.42 -2.13 -21.77
N SER A 291 13.20 -3.07 -22.69
CA SER A 291 11.99 -3.89 -22.78
C SER A 291 12.23 -5.31 -22.27
N VAL A 292 11.27 -5.85 -21.53
CA VAL A 292 11.28 -7.20 -20.99
C VAL A 292 9.98 -7.87 -21.44
N PRO A 293 10.02 -9.02 -22.14
CA PRO A 293 8.81 -9.69 -22.58
C PRO A 293 8.04 -10.27 -21.39
N VAL A 294 6.72 -10.32 -21.51
CA VAL A 294 5.80 -10.97 -20.57
C VAL A 294 4.73 -11.74 -21.33
N ASP A 295 4.15 -12.74 -20.67
CA ASP A 295 3.44 -13.82 -21.38
C ASP A 295 2.04 -13.48 -21.90
N ASP A 296 1.37 -12.48 -21.33
CA ASP A 296 -0.04 -12.19 -21.62
C ASP A 296 -0.37 -10.74 -21.25
N ILE A 297 -1.52 -10.20 -21.65
CA ILE A 297 -1.95 -8.84 -21.32
C ILE A 297 -2.24 -8.69 -19.82
N ALA A 298 -1.76 -7.61 -19.23
CA ALA A 298 -2.06 -7.29 -17.84
C ALA A 298 -3.54 -6.93 -17.69
N ILE A 299 -4.20 -7.52 -16.68
CA ILE A 299 -5.57 -7.14 -16.33
C ILE A 299 -5.63 -5.85 -15.50
N CYS A 300 -4.49 -5.36 -15.02
CA CYS A 300 -4.38 -4.12 -14.28
C CYS A 300 -2.99 -3.49 -14.42
N ASN A 301 -2.83 -2.27 -13.90
CA ASN A 301 -1.51 -1.71 -13.63
C ASN A 301 -0.71 -2.68 -12.76
N PRO A 302 0.55 -2.98 -13.11
CA PRO A 302 1.40 -3.76 -12.23
C PRO A 302 1.73 -2.91 -11.00
N VAL A 303 1.91 -3.57 -9.86
CA VAL A 303 2.28 -2.91 -8.60
C VAL A 303 3.74 -3.23 -8.28
N ILE A 304 4.44 -2.27 -7.67
CA ILE A 304 5.88 -2.38 -7.38
C ILE A 304 6.06 -2.27 -5.88
N ASP A 305 6.78 -3.21 -5.28
CA ASP A 305 7.16 -3.10 -3.86
C ASP A 305 8.45 -2.32 -3.62
N GLU A 306 8.74 -2.07 -2.35
CA GLU A 306 9.94 -1.36 -1.90
C GLU A 306 11.27 -2.10 -2.16
N HIS A 307 11.21 -3.38 -2.52
CA HIS A 307 12.39 -4.17 -2.89
C HIS A 307 12.67 -4.08 -4.39
N GLY A 308 11.83 -3.37 -5.15
CA GLY A 308 11.95 -3.25 -6.59
C GLY A 308 11.47 -4.47 -7.32
N ARG A 309 10.47 -5.18 -6.79
CA ARG A 309 9.85 -6.33 -7.46
C ARG A 309 8.54 -5.87 -8.09
N LEU A 310 8.39 -6.09 -9.41
CA LEU A 310 7.20 -5.76 -10.17
C LEU A 310 6.24 -6.95 -10.17
N HIS A 311 5.09 -6.79 -9.53
CA HIS A 311 4.01 -7.77 -9.49
C HIS A 311 3.13 -7.57 -10.73
N TYR A 312 3.29 -8.46 -11.70
CA TYR A 312 2.56 -8.51 -12.95
C TYR A 312 1.43 -9.54 -12.87
N LEU A 313 0.21 -9.14 -13.19
CA LEU A 313 -0.96 -10.02 -13.14
C LEU A 313 -1.74 -9.96 -14.46
N SER A 314 -1.78 -11.08 -15.17
CA SER A 314 -2.71 -11.31 -16.27
C SER A 314 -3.96 -12.05 -15.78
N LEU A 315 -4.88 -12.38 -16.68
CA LEU A 315 -6.13 -13.08 -16.35
C LEU A 315 -5.87 -14.42 -15.65
N LYS A 316 -4.80 -15.12 -16.07
CA LYS A 316 -4.50 -16.49 -15.63
C LYS A 316 -3.10 -16.66 -15.05
N LYS A 317 -2.21 -15.67 -15.18
CA LYS A 317 -0.80 -15.79 -14.78
C LYS A 317 -0.38 -14.65 -13.86
N PHE A 318 0.46 -14.98 -12.89
CA PHE A 318 1.17 -14.03 -12.06
C PHE A 318 2.67 -14.19 -12.32
N THR A 319 3.33 -13.07 -12.62
CA THR A 319 4.76 -12.99 -12.85
C THR A 319 5.36 -11.93 -11.95
N LEU A 320 6.47 -12.24 -11.28
CA LEU A 320 7.23 -11.29 -10.47
C LEU A 320 8.57 -11.02 -11.16
N LEU A 321 8.84 -9.76 -11.48
CA LEU A 321 10.11 -9.35 -12.11
C LEU A 321 10.97 -8.56 -11.14
N ASP A 322 12.28 -8.81 -11.15
CA ASP A 322 13.28 -7.99 -10.43
C ASP A 322 13.59 -6.72 -11.24
N LEU A 323 13.35 -5.55 -10.66
CA LEU A 323 13.63 -4.26 -11.30
C LEU A 323 14.96 -3.64 -10.87
N THR A 324 15.73 -4.30 -10.00
CA THR A 324 17.01 -3.75 -9.51
C THR A 324 18.05 -3.65 -10.63
N SER A 325 18.94 -2.66 -10.54
CA SER A 325 19.87 -2.29 -11.64
C SER A 325 20.80 -3.42 -12.09
N LYS A 326 21.04 -4.44 -11.25
CA LYS A 326 21.86 -5.61 -11.59
C LYS A 326 21.08 -6.77 -12.24
N LYS A 327 19.74 -6.75 -12.17
CA LYS A 327 18.86 -7.87 -12.53
C LYS A 327 17.58 -7.42 -13.24
N TRP A 328 17.64 -6.28 -13.95
CA TRP A 328 16.47 -5.66 -14.58
C TRP A 328 15.71 -6.65 -15.47
N GLY A 329 14.45 -6.91 -15.13
CA GLY A 329 13.55 -7.75 -15.90
C GLY A 329 13.67 -9.25 -15.63
N ASN A 330 14.54 -9.68 -14.72
CA ASN A 330 14.68 -11.09 -14.42
C ASN A 330 13.41 -11.62 -13.75
N GLU A 331 12.89 -12.72 -14.27
CA GLU A 331 11.77 -13.43 -13.66
C GLU A 331 12.22 -14.07 -12.33
N LEU A 332 11.57 -13.67 -11.24
CA LEU A 332 11.77 -14.26 -9.91
C LEU A 332 10.82 -15.43 -9.65
N ILE A 333 9.59 -15.31 -10.14
CA ILE A 333 8.58 -16.35 -10.08
C ILE A 333 7.53 -16.13 -11.18
N SER A 334 7.00 -17.23 -11.70
CA SER A 334 5.98 -17.25 -12.74
C SER A 334 5.09 -18.45 -12.50
N LYS A 335 3.83 -18.20 -12.15
CA LYS A 335 2.86 -19.23 -11.78
C LYS A 335 1.50 -18.88 -12.38
N THR A 336 0.68 -19.89 -12.63
CA THR A 336 -0.73 -19.62 -12.86
C THR A 336 -1.37 -19.03 -11.59
N VAL A 337 -2.41 -18.21 -11.75
CA VAL A 337 -3.17 -17.66 -10.61
C VAL A 337 -3.76 -18.79 -9.76
N SER A 338 -4.18 -19.88 -10.39
CA SER A 338 -4.66 -21.09 -9.72
C SER A 338 -3.59 -21.72 -8.83
N GLU A 339 -2.37 -21.94 -9.35
CA GLU A 339 -1.27 -22.49 -8.54
C GLU A 339 -0.86 -21.55 -7.41
N LEU A 340 -0.79 -20.24 -7.69
CA LEU A 340 -0.42 -19.23 -6.69
C LEU A 340 -1.43 -19.17 -5.53
N THR A 341 -2.71 -19.36 -5.83
CA THR A 341 -3.80 -19.22 -4.86
C THR A 341 -4.33 -20.55 -4.34
N ASN A 342 -3.56 -21.64 -4.44
CA ASN A 342 -4.00 -22.98 -4.01
C ASN A 342 -5.39 -23.36 -4.57
N LYS A 343 -5.61 -23.11 -5.87
CA LYS A 343 -6.85 -23.35 -6.64
C LYS A 343 -8.06 -22.53 -6.20
N GLN A 344 -7.89 -21.57 -5.28
CA GLN A 344 -8.98 -20.76 -4.77
C GLN A 344 -9.46 -19.72 -5.80
N ILE A 345 -8.55 -19.17 -6.61
CA ILE A 345 -8.88 -18.31 -7.76
C ILE A 345 -8.31 -18.93 -9.03
N VAL A 346 -9.16 -19.13 -10.04
CA VAL A 346 -8.75 -19.63 -11.36
C VAL A 346 -8.45 -18.48 -12.31
N THR A 347 -9.24 -17.39 -12.23
CA THR A 347 -9.08 -16.21 -13.07
C THR A 347 -9.14 -14.95 -12.23
N SER A 348 -8.20 -14.04 -12.44
CA SER A 348 -8.25 -12.70 -11.84
C SER A 348 -9.32 -11.85 -12.54
N SER A 349 -9.96 -10.93 -11.83
CA SER A 349 -11.07 -10.14 -12.38
C SER A 349 -11.01 -8.65 -12.06
N ASN A 350 -10.12 -8.23 -11.18
CA ASN A 350 -9.97 -6.82 -10.80
C ASN A 350 -8.52 -6.47 -10.48
N LYS A 351 -8.26 -5.19 -10.22
CA LYS A 351 -6.91 -4.70 -9.91
C LYS A 351 -6.40 -5.30 -8.62
N SER A 352 -5.11 -5.67 -8.64
CA SER A 352 -4.38 -6.04 -7.44
C SER A 352 -4.09 -4.82 -6.57
N THR A 353 -3.82 -5.09 -5.30
CA THR A 353 -3.34 -4.11 -4.32
C THR A 353 -2.13 -4.71 -3.61
N LEU A 354 -1.17 -3.88 -3.24
CA LEU A 354 0.01 -4.29 -2.50
C LEU A 354 0.06 -3.52 -1.19
N GLY A 355 0.13 -4.23 -0.08
CA GLY A 355 0.44 -3.64 1.22
C GLY A 355 1.90 -3.20 1.27
N TYR A 356 2.20 -2.28 2.18
CA TYR A 356 3.55 -1.81 2.45
C TYR A 356 4.44 -2.97 2.94
N ASP A 357 3.86 -3.93 3.64
CA ASP A 357 4.50 -5.17 4.07
C ASP A 357 4.76 -6.17 2.92
N GLY A 358 4.38 -5.86 1.68
CA GLY A 358 4.47 -6.73 0.52
C GLY A 358 3.32 -7.74 0.38
N THR A 359 2.26 -7.65 1.21
CA THR A 359 1.06 -8.48 1.07
C THR A 359 0.35 -8.15 -0.24
N LEU A 360 0.14 -9.15 -1.09
CA LEU A 360 -0.56 -8.99 -2.37
C LEU A 360 -2.03 -9.38 -2.24
N TYR A 361 -2.94 -8.48 -2.61
CA TYR A 361 -4.37 -8.72 -2.65
C TYR A 361 -4.81 -8.97 -4.09
N ILE A 362 -5.40 -10.14 -4.34
CA ILE A 362 -5.91 -10.55 -5.66
C ILE A 362 -7.42 -10.73 -5.57
N VAL A 363 -8.12 -10.19 -6.56
CA VAL A 363 -9.56 -10.38 -6.75
C VAL A 363 -9.79 -11.22 -7.99
N GLY A 364 -10.63 -12.25 -7.88
CA GLY A 364 -10.87 -13.16 -9.00
C GLY A 364 -12.04 -14.10 -8.78
N LYS A 365 -12.25 -15.02 -9.71
CA LYS A 365 -13.28 -16.06 -9.66
C LYS A 365 -12.67 -17.42 -9.32
N GLY A 366 -13.31 -18.15 -8.42
CA GLY A 366 -13.00 -19.55 -8.13
C GLY A 366 -13.55 -20.53 -9.19
N THR A 367 -13.32 -21.82 -8.98
CA THR A 367 -13.90 -22.90 -9.81
C THR A 367 -15.42 -22.99 -9.70
N ASP A 368 -15.98 -22.53 -8.59
CA ASP A 368 -17.41 -22.42 -8.31
C ASP A 368 -18.04 -21.13 -8.89
N GLU A 369 -17.31 -20.42 -9.74
CA GLU A 369 -17.67 -19.13 -10.34
C GLU A 369 -17.91 -17.98 -9.34
N LYS A 370 -17.76 -18.21 -8.03
CA LYS A 370 -17.89 -17.17 -7.01
C LYS A 370 -16.68 -16.26 -7.03
N HIS A 371 -16.92 -14.97 -6.82
CA HIS A 371 -15.84 -14.01 -6.63
C HIS A 371 -15.21 -14.17 -5.26
N ARG A 372 -13.89 -14.03 -5.21
CA ARG A 372 -13.09 -14.14 -4.00
C ARG A 372 -12.04 -13.03 -3.97
N ILE A 373 -11.69 -12.60 -2.77
CA ILE A 373 -10.52 -11.75 -2.50
C ILE A 373 -9.56 -12.60 -1.66
N ILE A 374 -8.30 -12.65 -2.07
CA ILE A 374 -7.25 -13.38 -1.37
C ILE A 374 -6.12 -12.42 -1.02
N ALA A 375 -5.68 -12.46 0.24
CA ALA A 375 -4.45 -11.81 0.68
C ALA A 375 -3.31 -12.84 0.76
N LEU A 376 -2.23 -12.61 0.02
CA LEU A 376 -1.03 -13.44 -0.02
C LEU A 376 0.11 -12.76 0.74
N SER A 377 0.85 -13.49 1.56
CA SER A 377 2.06 -12.98 2.23
C SER A 377 3.11 -12.54 1.21
N ALA A 378 4.05 -11.70 1.65
CA ALA A 378 5.10 -11.20 0.78
C ALA A 378 5.95 -12.31 0.16
N TYR A 379 6.54 -12.05 -1.01
CA TYR A 379 7.55 -12.94 -1.60
C TYR A 379 8.76 -13.10 -0.64
N PRO A 380 9.30 -14.31 -0.47
CA PRO A 380 9.14 -15.50 -1.33
C PRO A 380 8.00 -16.45 -0.96
N GLU A 381 7.35 -16.26 0.18
CA GLU A 381 6.37 -17.22 0.69
C GLU A 381 5.10 -17.28 -0.15
N LEU A 382 4.51 -16.11 -0.46
CA LEU A 382 3.26 -15.99 -1.23
C LEU A 382 2.14 -16.91 -0.74
N LYS A 383 2.03 -17.11 0.58
CA LYS A 383 1.04 -17.99 1.21
C LYS A 383 -0.25 -17.23 1.51
N ILE A 384 -1.39 -17.91 1.41
CA ILE A 384 -2.69 -17.32 1.73
C ILE A 384 -2.77 -17.00 3.23
N LYS A 385 -3.00 -15.71 3.54
CA LYS A 385 -3.25 -15.16 4.88
C LYS A 385 -4.71 -15.27 5.27
N TRP A 386 -5.61 -14.96 4.33
CA TRP A 386 -7.06 -15.02 4.47
C TRP A 386 -7.74 -14.96 3.11
N ILE A 387 -9.01 -15.37 3.07
CA ILE A 387 -9.88 -15.31 1.90
C ILE A 387 -11.22 -14.70 2.31
N TYR A 388 -11.75 -13.81 1.49
CA TYR A 388 -13.15 -13.40 1.53
C TYR A 388 -13.89 -14.01 0.34
N ASN A 389 -15.02 -14.66 0.60
CA ASN A 389 -15.86 -15.27 -0.43
C ASN A 389 -17.15 -14.47 -0.60
N SER A 390 -17.49 -14.14 -1.85
CA SER A 390 -18.83 -13.64 -2.17
C SER A 390 -19.89 -14.70 -1.83
N THR A 391 -21.06 -14.25 -1.37
CA THR A 391 -22.13 -15.16 -0.97
C THR A 391 -22.78 -15.86 -2.17
N THR A 392 -22.77 -15.23 -3.34
CA THR A 392 -23.37 -15.75 -4.59
C THR A 392 -22.45 -15.47 -5.78
N LYS A 393 -22.61 -16.25 -6.86
CA LYS A 393 -21.84 -16.08 -8.11
C LYS A 393 -22.15 -14.78 -8.86
N GLU A 394 -23.34 -14.22 -8.64
CA GLU A 394 -23.79 -12.97 -9.28
C GLU A 394 -23.12 -11.75 -8.66
N LYS A 395 -22.65 -11.86 -7.42
CA LYS A 395 -21.97 -10.78 -6.71
C LYS A 395 -20.55 -10.59 -7.21
N LEU A 396 -20.20 -9.35 -7.48
CA LEU A 396 -18.88 -8.94 -7.91
C LEU A 396 -18.15 -8.23 -6.78
N LEU A 397 -16.83 -8.38 -6.75
CA LEU A 397 -15.98 -7.75 -5.77
C LEU A 397 -15.11 -6.69 -6.44
N GLY A 398 -15.15 -5.48 -5.89
CA GLY A 398 -14.25 -4.39 -6.22
C GLY A 398 -12.83 -4.67 -5.72
N SER A 399 -11.87 -3.87 -6.19
CA SER A 399 -10.51 -3.93 -5.68
C SER A 399 -10.42 -3.51 -4.21
N VAL A 400 -9.45 -4.08 -3.52
CA VAL A 400 -9.16 -3.77 -2.13
C VAL A 400 -8.54 -2.37 -2.02
N SER A 401 -8.85 -1.67 -0.93
CA SER A 401 -8.15 -0.47 -0.47
C SER A 401 -7.85 -0.65 1.00
N LEU A 402 -6.70 -0.16 1.46
CA LEU A 402 -6.23 -0.38 2.83
C LEU A 402 -6.38 0.88 3.66
N SER A 403 -6.62 0.71 4.96
CA SER A 403 -6.42 1.81 5.90
C SER A 403 -4.96 2.27 5.88
N PRO A 404 -4.66 3.56 6.10
CA PRO A 404 -3.29 4.05 6.26
C PRO A 404 -2.36 3.22 7.16
N ASP A 405 -2.87 2.57 8.21
CA ASP A 405 -2.11 1.68 9.10
C ASP A 405 -2.13 0.19 8.70
N GLU A 406 -2.79 -0.13 7.59
CA GLU A 406 -3.04 -1.46 7.03
C GLU A 406 -3.75 -2.45 7.97
N SER A 407 -4.36 -1.96 9.06
CA SER A 407 -5.16 -2.79 9.97
C SER A 407 -6.50 -3.21 9.39
N LYS A 408 -7.03 -2.49 8.40
CA LYS A 408 -8.34 -2.72 7.79
C LYS A 408 -8.24 -2.76 6.28
N ALA A 409 -9.05 -3.64 5.69
CA ALA A 409 -9.25 -3.71 4.25
C ALA A 409 -10.69 -3.30 3.90
N PHE A 410 -10.83 -2.56 2.81
CA PHE A 410 -12.10 -2.03 2.31
C PHE A 410 -12.29 -2.44 0.86
N PHE A 411 -13.49 -2.84 0.49
CA PHE A 411 -13.87 -3.05 -0.90
C PHE A 411 -15.37 -2.89 -1.07
N ILE A 412 -15.82 -2.83 -2.32
CA ILE A 412 -17.23 -2.67 -2.67
C ILE A 412 -17.72 -4.02 -3.20
N GLU A 413 -18.79 -4.54 -2.62
CA GLU A 413 -19.50 -5.70 -3.16
C GLU A 413 -20.70 -5.20 -3.99
N VAL A 414 -20.76 -5.59 -5.26
CA VAL A 414 -21.82 -5.20 -6.20
C VAL A 414 -22.75 -6.39 -6.46
N ASP A 415 -24.05 -6.15 -6.35
CA ASP A 415 -25.15 -7.09 -6.50
C ASP A 415 -26.22 -6.47 -7.41
N LYS A 416 -26.27 -6.89 -8.68
CA LYS A 416 -27.26 -6.42 -9.68
C LYS A 416 -27.37 -4.89 -9.81
N GLY A 417 -26.26 -4.17 -9.65
CA GLY A 417 -26.19 -2.71 -9.78
C GLY A 417 -26.36 -1.94 -8.45
N HIS A 418 -26.84 -2.62 -7.40
CA HIS A 418 -26.77 -2.17 -6.02
C HIS A 418 -25.44 -2.59 -5.42
N SER A 419 -24.94 -1.85 -4.43
CA SER A 419 -23.67 -2.21 -3.81
C SER A 419 -23.53 -1.68 -2.40
N ARG A 420 -22.51 -2.19 -1.72
CA ARG A 420 -22.23 -1.88 -0.32
C ARG A 420 -20.74 -1.88 -0.04
N LEU A 421 -20.34 -1.09 0.94
CA LEU A 421 -18.98 -1.09 1.48
C LEU A 421 -18.83 -2.26 2.44
N ILE A 422 -17.79 -3.07 2.23
CA ILE A 422 -17.34 -4.10 3.18
C ILE A 422 -16.08 -3.62 3.87
N VAL A 423 -16.03 -3.78 5.19
CA VAL A 423 -14.86 -3.51 6.05
C VAL A 423 -14.40 -4.80 6.68
N LEU A 424 -13.17 -5.20 6.41
CA LEU A 424 -12.54 -6.38 7.00
C LEU A 424 -11.43 -5.99 7.99
N ASP A 425 -11.20 -6.84 8.98
CA ASP A 425 -9.95 -6.91 9.70
C ASP A 425 -8.90 -7.49 8.75
N ASN A 426 -7.84 -6.74 8.48
CA ASN A 426 -6.83 -7.17 7.53
C ASN A 426 -5.91 -8.29 8.07
N ILE A 427 -5.97 -8.59 9.38
CA ILE A 427 -5.20 -9.65 10.03
C ILE A 427 -5.67 -11.04 9.60
N ASP A 428 -6.99 -11.22 9.49
CA ASP A 428 -7.60 -12.53 9.25
C ASP A 428 -8.78 -12.51 8.27
N GLY A 429 -9.10 -11.36 7.69
CA GLY A 429 -10.17 -11.22 6.71
C GLY A 429 -11.57 -11.24 7.34
N THR A 430 -11.69 -11.16 8.67
CA THR A 430 -13.00 -11.15 9.34
C THR A 430 -13.77 -9.88 8.99
N THR A 431 -15.04 -10.01 8.62
CA THR A 431 -15.92 -8.86 8.39
C THR A 431 -16.18 -8.11 9.70
N LEU A 432 -15.68 -6.87 9.77
CA LEU A 432 -15.91 -5.96 10.90
C LEU A 432 -17.21 -5.19 10.76
N SER A 433 -17.56 -4.81 9.52
CA SER A 433 -18.76 -4.04 9.23
C SER A 433 -19.13 -4.15 7.75
N THR A 434 -20.42 -4.03 7.47
CA THR A 434 -20.97 -3.94 6.11
C THR A 434 -21.95 -2.79 6.10
N SER A 435 -21.91 -1.93 5.07
CA SER A 435 -22.95 -0.92 4.90
C SER A 435 -24.24 -1.55 4.37
N ASP A 436 -25.34 -0.83 4.49
CA ASP A 436 -26.55 -1.12 3.70
C ASP A 436 -26.25 -1.00 2.20
N TYR A 437 -27.16 -1.54 1.38
CA TYR A 437 -27.13 -1.41 -0.09
C TYR A 437 -27.53 0.00 -0.52
N VAL A 438 -26.73 0.98 -0.14
CA VAL A 438 -26.98 2.41 -0.42
C VAL A 438 -26.24 2.90 -1.66
N LEU A 439 -25.30 2.11 -2.18
CA LEU A 439 -24.44 2.51 -3.29
C LEU A 439 -25.05 2.00 -4.62
N ASP A 440 -25.74 2.87 -5.34
CA ASP A 440 -26.42 2.51 -6.60
C ASP A 440 -25.84 3.24 -7.81
N GLY A 441 -25.84 2.62 -9.00
CA GLY A 441 -25.44 3.29 -10.26
C GLY A 441 -24.32 2.60 -11.04
N TYR A 442 -23.92 1.42 -10.60
CA TYR A 442 -22.97 0.57 -11.29
C TYR A 442 -23.63 -0.02 -12.54
N LYS A 443 -23.08 0.29 -13.72
CA LYS A 443 -23.57 -0.23 -15.00
C LYS A 443 -22.71 -1.39 -15.49
N LYS A 444 -23.37 -2.44 -15.99
CA LYS A 444 -22.72 -3.53 -16.73
C LYS A 444 -22.22 -2.98 -18.07
N LYS A 445 -20.97 -3.26 -18.45
CA LYS A 445 -20.47 -2.92 -19.79
C LYS A 445 -21.11 -3.88 -20.80
N ASP A 446 -21.55 -3.36 -21.96
CA ASP A 446 -22.44 -4.01 -22.95
C ASP A 446 -21.99 -5.36 -23.58
N SER A 447 -21.01 -6.08 -23.04
CA SER A 447 -20.70 -7.46 -23.46
C SER A 447 -19.75 -8.23 -22.53
N LYS A 448 -19.39 -7.70 -21.36
CA LYS A 448 -18.50 -8.39 -20.40
C LYS A 448 -19.06 -8.21 -19.00
N ASP A 449 -19.09 -9.26 -18.18
CA ASP A 449 -19.52 -9.25 -16.77
C ASP A 449 -18.62 -8.41 -15.85
N SER A 450 -17.99 -7.34 -16.34
CA SER A 450 -17.14 -6.44 -15.57
C SER A 450 -17.89 -5.13 -15.32
N TYR A 451 -18.23 -4.91 -14.06
CA TYR A 451 -18.55 -3.58 -13.56
C TYR A 451 -17.21 -2.92 -13.20
N LEU A 452 -17.00 -1.69 -13.67
CA LEU A 452 -15.86 -0.90 -13.21
C LEU A 452 -16.21 -0.34 -11.83
N VAL A 453 -15.70 -1.01 -10.80
CA VAL A 453 -15.91 -0.65 -9.40
C VAL A 453 -14.79 0.29 -8.96
N PRO A 454 -15.08 1.53 -8.52
CA PRO A 454 -14.07 2.46 -8.05
C PRO A 454 -13.44 1.93 -6.75
N HIS A 455 -12.21 2.34 -6.49
CA HIS A 455 -11.57 2.04 -5.21
C HIS A 455 -12.18 2.93 -4.12
N PRO A 456 -12.49 2.37 -2.94
CA PRO A 456 -12.69 3.18 -1.74
C PRO A 456 -11.49 4.07 -1.46
N VAL A 457 -11.72 5.31 -1.03
CA VAL A 457 -10.66 6.27 -0.67
C VAL A 457 -10.69 6.50 0.83
N ILE A 458 -9.58 6.25 1.51
CA ILE A 458 -9.51 6.25 2.98
C ILE A 458 -8.81 7.51 3.50
N GLN A 459 -9.45 8.16 4.47
CA GLN A 459 -8.96 9.30 5.22
C GLN A 459 -8.75 8.89 6.69
N ASN A 460 -7.52 9.01 7.19
CA ASN A 460 -7.17 8.87 8.61
C ASN A 460 -7.65 7.64 9.36
N ASN A 461 -7.73 6.49 8.69
CA ASN A 461 -8.31 5.25 9.24
C ASN A 461 -9.77 5.38 9.74
N ALA A 462 -10.39 6.54 9.56
CA ALA A 462 -11.60 6.95 10.25
C ALA A 462 -12.72 7.31 9.28
N ARG A 463 -12.42 7.52 8.00
CA ARG A 463 -13.44 7.84 7.00
C ARG A 463 -13.13 7.23 5.65
N VAL A 464 -14.17 6.75 4.98
CA VAL A 464 -14.09 6.11 3.67
C VAL A 464 -15.00 6.83 2.70
N PHE A 465 -14.47 7.16 1.54
CA PHE A 465 -15.15 7.85 0.45
C PHE A 465 -15.38 6.87 -0.70
N VAL A 466 -16.62 6.75 -1.15
CA VAL A 466 -17.02 5.77 -2.17
C VAL A 466 -17.87 6.45 -3.24
N LEU A 467 -17.44 6.37 -4.49
CA LEU A 467 -18.26 6.80 -5.62
C LEU A 467 -19.27 5.72 -5.98
N ASN A 468 -20.46 6.12 -6.42
CA ASN A 468 -21.53 5.22 -6.86
C ASN A 468 -21.40 4.73 -8.32
N GLY A 469 -20.19 4.81 -8.87
CA GLY A 469 -19.87 4.36 -10.22
C GLY A 469 -18.56 4.95 -10.74
N TYR A 470 -17.86 4.24 -11.62
CA TYR A 470 -16.61 4.74 -12.19
C TYR A 470 -16.86 5.73 -13.33
N ARG A 471 -16.40 6.98 -13.20
CA ARG A 471 -16.50 8.08 -14.22
C ARG A 471 -17.92 8.50 -14.66
N SER A 472 -18.95 7.92 -14.06
CA SER A 472 -20.35 8.34 -14.20
C SER A 472 -21.02 8.57 -12.85
N SER A 473 -20.25 8.58 -11.76
CA SER A 473 -20.78 8.80 -10.42
C SER A 473 -21.32 10.20 -10.26
N ASN A 474 -22.55 10.30 -9.79
CA ASN A 474 -23.21 11.53 -9.39
C ASN A 474 -23.31 11.70 -7.87
N LEU A 475 -22.95 10.65 -7.11
CA LEU A 475 -22.98 10.60 -5.66
C LEU A 475 -21.65 10.14 -5.09
N LEU A 476 -21.14 10.89 -4.12
CA LEU A 476 -20.00 10.52 -3.29
C LEU A 476 -20.52 10.17 -1.90
N PHE A 477 -20.43 8.91 -1.53
CA PHE A 477 -20.78 8.41 -0.21
C PHE A 477 -19.60 8.51 0.74
N ILE A 478 -19.90 8.81 1.99
CA ILE A 478 -18.93 9.03 3.06
C ILE A 478 -19.33 8.16 4.24
N PHE A 479 -18.42 7.31 4.71
CA PHE A 479 -18.64 6.42 5.85
C PHE A 479 -17.63 6.73 6.95
N ASP A 480 -18.10 7.12 8.14
CA ASP A 480 -17.24 7.25 9.32
C ASP A 480 -17.03 5.88 9.98
N ILE A 481 -15.78 5.51 10.19
CA ILE A 481 -15.32 4.22 10.69
C ILE A 481 -14.72 4.40 12.08
N SER A 482 -15.21 3.65 13.05
CA SER A 482 -14.60 3.60 14.38
C SER A 482 -13.24 2.88 14.36
N ASN A 483 -12.43 3.05 15.42
CA ASN A 483 -11.16 2.33 15.57
C ASN A 483 -11.31 0.79 15.45
N LYS A 484 -12.47 0.25 15.84
CA LYS A 484 -12.81 -1.19 15.74
C LYS A 484 -13.33 -1.61 14.36
N GLY A 485 -13.37 -0.71 13.38
CA GLY A 485 -13.84 -0.99 12.02
C GLY A 485 -15.36 -0.94 11.82
N LYS A 486 -16.15 -0.64 12.86
CA LYS A 486 -17.59 -0.45 12.74
C LYS A 486 -17.90 0.85 11.97
N ILE A 487 -18.79 0.79 10.99
CA ILE A 487 -19.40 1.96 10.34
C ILE A 487 -20.34 2.63 11.36
N THR A 488 -20.08 3.90 11.66
CA THR A 488 -20.79 4.67 12.69
C THR A 488 -21.75 5.70 12.12
N LYS A 489 -21.45 6.21 10.92
CA LYS A 489 -22.27 7.19 10.22
C LYS A 489 -22.08 7.03 8.71
N SER A 490 -23.13 7.27 7.96
CA SER A 490 -23.11 7.42 6.51
C SER A 490 -23.63 8.81 6.12
N ASP A 491 -23.09 9.35 5.04
CA ASP A 491 -23.44 10.65 4.48
C ASP A 491 -23.22 10.63 2.96
N THR A 492 -23.83 11.57 2.25
CA THR A 492 -23.77 11.60 0.78
C THR A 492 -23.64 13.04 0.26
N ILE A 493 -22.77 13.22 -0.73
CA ILE A 493 -22.67 14.43 -1.53
C ILE A 493 -23.21 14.14 -2.93
N SER A 494 -24.23 14.88 -3.35
CA SER A 494 -24.77 14.83 -4.71
C SER A 494 -24.21 15.93 -5.60
N SER A 495 -23.87 15.61 -6.84
CA SER A 495 -23.55 16.62 -7.86
C SER A 495 -24.75 17.55 -8.10
N GLY A 496 -24.53 18.86 -8.12
CA GLY A 496 -25.58 19.88 -8.04
C GLY A 496 -26.19 20.36 -9.36
N ASN A 497 -25.93 19.74 -10.52
CA ASN A 497 -26.31 20.30 -11.83
C ASN A 497 -26.98 19.32 -12.80
N THR A 498 -27.94 19.83 -13.59
CA THR A 498 -28.69 19.11 -14.63
C THR A 498 -27.86 18.74 -15.87
N VAL A 499 -26.71 19.39 -16.11
CA VAL A 499 -25.95 19.29 -17.39
C VAL A 499 -24.63 18.51 -17.29
N ASN A 500 -24.15 18.14 -16.09
CA ASN A 500 -23.05 17.17 -15.96
C ASN A 500 -22.98 16.60 -14.53
N LYS A 501 -23.82 15.60 -14.27
CA LYS A 501 -24.03 14.95 -12.96
C LYS A 501 -22.84 14.08 -12.53
N LYS A 502 -21.61 14.59 -12.54
CA LYS A 502 -20.43 13.77 -12.29
C LYS A 502 -19.57 14.30 -11.14
N ILE A 503 -18.95 13.40 -10.40
CA ILE A 503 -17.93 13.66 -9.37
C ILE A 503 -16.71 12.81 -9.72
N SER A 504 -15.51 13.39 -9.64
CA SER A 504 -14.27 12.63 -9.88
C SER A 504 -13.94 11.72 -8.71
N GLN A 505 -13.05 10.75 -8.92
CA GLN A 505 -12.45 10.01 -7.81
C GLN A 505 -11.78 10.99 -6.85
N PRO A 506 -12.05 10.93 -5.54
CA PRO A 506 -11.37 11.79 -4.57
C PRO A 506 -9.93 11.35 -4.35
N VAL A 507 -9.11 12.33 -4.00
CA VAL A 507 -7.73 12.15 -3.55
C VAL A 507 -7.55 12.77 -2.18
N VAL A 508 -6.60 12.24 -1.43
CA VAL A 508 -6.35 12.66 -0.05
C VAL A 508 -5.02 13.39 0.00
N LEU A 509 -4.96 14.49 0.75
CA LEU A 509 -3.81 15.36 0.86
C LEU A 509 -3.42 15.59 2.31
N GLY A 510 -2.12 15.65 2.56
CA GLY A 510 -1.52 15.92 3.86
C GLY A 510 -0.85 14.69 4.48
N LYS A 511 0.08 14.96 5.40
CA LYS A 511 0.86 13.96 6.14
C LYS A 511 -0.02 12.97 6.92
N ASN A 512 -1.12 13.49 7.47
CA ASN A 512 -2.20 12.71 8.09
C ASN A 512 -3.43 12.80 7.21
N ALA A 513 -3.35 12.69 5.90
CA ALA A 513 -4.54 12.57 5.06
C ALA A 513 -5.70 13.56 5.40
N ASP A 514 -5.39 14.80 5.82
CA ASP A 514 -6.33 15.65 6.55
C ASP A 514 -7.37 16.30 5.63
N HIS A 515 -7.06 16.38 4.34
CA HIS A 515 -7.89 17.04 3.36
C HIS A 515 -8.24 16.09 2.23
N VAL A 516 -9.48 16.18 1.74
CA VAL A 516 -9.96 15.38 0.61
C VAL A 516 -10.40 16.31 -0.50
N PHE A 517 -9.86 16.08 -1.69
CA PHE A 517 -10.08 16.88 -2.89
C PHE A 517 -10.67 16.05 -4.02
N PHE A 518 -11.53 16.67 -4.82
CA PHE A 518 -12.17 16.06 -5.98
C PHE A 518 -12.69 17.16 -6.91
N ILE A 519 -13.01 16.80 -8.15
CA ILE A 519 -13.70 17.70 -9.07
C ILE A 519 -15.21 17.57 -8.84
N TYR A 520 -15.84 18.71 -8.56
CA TYR A 520 -17.25 18.88 -8.30
C TYR A 520 -17.75 20.11 -9.06
N ASN A 521 -18.88 20.01 -9.76
CA ASN A 521 -19.43 21.14 -10.54
C ASN A 521 -18.42 21.82 -11.50
N GLN A 522 -17.55 21.03 -12.13
CA GLN A 522 -16.47 21.49 -13.01
C GLN A 522 -15.41 22.35 -12.31
N LYS A 523 -15.28 22.25 -10.99
CA LYS A 523 -14.28 22.95 -10.19
C LYS A 523 -13.56 21.95 -9.31
N LEU A 524 -12.31 22.25 -8.98
CA LEU A 524 -11.68 21.57 -7.85
C LEU A 524 -12.42 21.98 -6.58
N ALA A 525 -12.69 21.01 -5.71
CA ALA A 525 -13.39 21.22 -4.46
C ALA A 525 -12.73 20.44 -3.33
N ARG A 526 -12.97 20.89 -2.10
CA ARG A 526 -12.50 20.25 -0.86
C ARG A 526 -13.68 19.81 -0.01
N TYR A 527 -13.60 18.61 0.56
CA TYR A 527 -14.51 18.16 1.61
C TYR A 527 -14.10 18.70 2.98
N ASP A 528 -15.06 19.17 3.74
CA ASP A 528 -14.90 19.66 5.12
C ASP A 528 -16.06 19.16 5.98
N SER A 529 -15.82 18.16 6.82
CA SER A 529 -16.85 17.56 7.67
C SER A 529 -17.38 18.48 8.77
N LEU A 530 -16.66 19.57 9.09
CA LEU A 530 -17.06 20.53 10.14
C LEU A 530 -17.94 21.66 9.58
N SER A 531 -17.94 21.85 8.26
CA SER A 531 -18.71 22.89 7.59
C SER A 531 -20.14 22.45 7.29
N PRO A 532 -21.16 23.31 7.50
CA PRO A 532 -22.53 23.02 7.09
C PRO A 532 -22.70 22.71 5.61
N LYS A 533 -21.90 23.35 4.74
CA LYS A 533 -21.92 23.13 3.28
C LYS A 533 -21.24 21.83 2.86
N LYS A 534 -20.40 21.23 3.71
CA LYS A 534 -19.56 20.02 3.50
C LYS A 534 -18.57 20.07 2.32
N VAL A 535 -18.86 20.80 1.26
CA VAL A 535 -18.06 20.94 0.04
C VAL A 535 -17.78 22.40 -0.21
N HIS A 536 -16.50 22.71 -0.45
CA HIS A 536 -16.02 24.04 -0.76
C HIS A 536 -15.38 24.03 -2.14
N GLU A 537 -16.06 24.61 -3.12
CA GLU A 537 -15.53 24.81 -4.48
C GLU A 537 -14.49 25.94 -4.48
N PHE A 538 -13.43 25.76 -5.27
CA PHE A 538 -12.42 26.79 -5.48
C PHE A 538 -12.78 27.64 -6.70
N GLU A 539 -13.54 28.71 -6.48
CA GLU A 539 -14.14 29.52 -7.55
C GLU A 539 -13.12 30.12 -8.53
N ALA A 540 -11.94 30.51 -8.04
CA ALA A 540 -10.87 31.07 -8.86
C ALA A 540 -10.18 30.04 -9.78
N ALA A 541 -10.47 28.74 -9.64
CA ALA A 541 -9.88 27.71 -10.47
C ALA A 541 -10.50 27.66 -11.87
N ASP A 542 -9.76 27.15 -12.85
CA ASP A 542 -10.29 26.88 -14.19
C ASP A 542 -11.50 25.92 -14.15
N LYS A 543 -12.32 25.95 -15.21
CA LYS A 543 -13.36 24.92 -15.42
C LYS A 543 -12.69 23.61 -15.82
N ILE A 544 -12.83 22.59 -14.98
CA ILE A 544 -12.22 21.26 -15.13
C ILE A 544 -13.33 20.24 -15.43
N ASN A 545 -13.05 19.22 -16.23
CA ASN A 545 -14.00 18.14 -16.43
C ASN A 545 -14.15 17.27 -15.16
N ASN A 546 -15.38 16.95 -14.77
CA ASN A 546 -15.64 16.10 -13.59
C ASN A 546 -15.11 14.67 -13.75
N ALA A 547 -14.81 14.24 -14.98
CA ALA A 547 -14.17 12.94 -15.23
C ALA A 547 -12.64 12.96 -15.09
N SER A 548 -12.02 14.10 -14.76
CA SER A 548 -10.56 14.21 -14.62
C SER A 548 -9.98 13.28 -13.55
N THR A 549 -8.73 12.88 -13.76
CA THR A 549 -7.94 12.14 -12.77
C THR A 549 -7.09 13.11 -11.95
N LEU A 550 -7.01 12.88 -10.64
CA LEU A 550 -6.24 13.70 -9.72
C LEU A 550 -5.11 12.88 -9.09
N LEU A 551 -4.02 13.55 -8.72
CA LEU A 551 -2.95 13.03 -7.86
C LEU A 551 -2.58 14.10 -6.84
N THR A 552 -1.96 13.71 -5.74
CA THR A 552 -1.46 14.63 -4.72
C THR A 552 -0.04 14.30 -4.32
N ASP A 553 0.58 15.14 -3.51
CA ASP A 553 1.84 14.86 -2.85
C ASP A 553 1.90 15.41 -1.41
N LYS A 554 2.95 15.09 -0.67
CA LYS A 554 3.10 15.49 0.75
C LYS A 554 3.33 16.98 0.98
N SER A 555 3.76 17.70 -0.02
CA SER A 555 4.01 19.15 -0.03
C SER A 555 2.77 19.97 -0.39
N ASN A 556 1.61 19.34 -0.33
CA ASN A 556 0.31 19.95 -0.53
C ASN A 556 0.03 20.41 -1.96
N ASN A 557 0.66 19.81 -2.98
CA ASN A 557 0.20 20.03 -4.36
C ASN A 557 -0.83 18.98 -4.79
N ILE A 558 -1.66 19.43 -5.72
CA ILE A 558 -2.72 18.65 -6.34
C ILE A 558 -2.53 18.80 -7.84
N TYR A 559 -2.51 17.69 -8.54
CA TYR A 559 -2.32 17.64 -9.99
C TYR A 559 -3.58 17.06 -10.61
N VAL A 560 -4.03 17.67 -11.70
CA VAL A 560 -5.25 17.24 -12.37
C VAL A 560 -4.99 17.04 -13.85
N LEU A 561 -5.40 15.90 -14.39
CA LEU A 561 -5.30 15.55 -15.80
C LEU A 561 -6.72 15.47 -16.39
N ASP A 562 -7.06 16.37 -17.31
CA ASP A 562 -8.25 16.26 -18.17
C ASP A 562 -7.81 15.90 -19.60
N VAL A 563 -8.05 14.66 -20.01
CA VAL A 563 -7.73 14.19 -21.37
C VAL A 563 -8.93 14.27 -22.33
N LYS A 564 -10.12 14.65 -21.85
CA LYS A 564 -11.36 14.58 -22.65
C LYS A 564 -11.80 15.94 -23.15
N LYS A 565 -12.25 16.81 -22.25
CA LYS A 565 -12.97 18.04 -22.63
C LYS A 565 -12.00 19.19 -22.82
N SER A 566 -11.19 19.50 -21.82
CA SER A 566 -10.27 20.62 -21.89
C SER A 566 -8.90 20.25 -22.45
N LYS A 567 -8.53 18.96 -22.48
CA LYS A 567 -7.20 18.45 -22.89
C LYS A 567 -6.07 19.25 -22.22
N LYS A 568 -6.10 19.35 -20.88
CA LYS A 568 -5.18 20.16 -20.08
C LYS A 568 -4.71 19.40 -18.85
N ALA A 569 -3.50 19.72 -18.41
CA ALA A 569 -3.01 19.39 -17.08
C ALA A 569 -2.97 20.66 -16.22
N TYR A 570 -3.35 20.52 -14.96
CA TYR A 570 -3.45 21.60 -13.98
C TYR A 570 -2.61 21.25 -12.76
N GLY A 571 -2.04 22.28 -12.14
CA GLY A 571 -1.41 22.18 -10.82
C GLY A 571 -2.04 23.15 -9.85
N PHE A 572 -2.16 22.72 -8.60
CA PHE A 572 -2.66 23.51 -7.48
C PHE A 572 -1.78 23.27 -6.26
N THR A 573 -1.78 24.22 -5.33
CA THR A 573 -1.12 24.09 -4.02
C THR A 573 -2.05 24.52 -2.89
N TYR A 574 -1.89 23.91 -1.72
CA TYR A 574 -2.69 24.16 -0.53
C TYR A 574 -1.79 24.32 0.72
N GLN A 575 -1.20 25.50 0.88
CA GLN A 575 -0.35 25.85 2.04
C GLN A 575 -1.00 26.98 2.87
N ASN A 576 -2.17 26.72 3.45
CA ASN A 576 -3.09 27.68 4.13
C ASN A 576 -4.11 28.35 3.22
N GLN A 577 -3.76 28.65 1.97
CA GLN A 577 -4.70 29.13 0.96
C GLN A 577 -4.53 28.32 -0.33
N PHE A 578 -5.65 28.08 -1.00
CA PHE A 578 -5.67 27.43 -2.30
C PHE A 578 -5.14 28.37 -3.39
N LYS A 579 -4.23 27.88 -4.22
CA LYS A 579 -3.73 28.60 -5.39
C LYS A 579 -3.54 27.64 -6.56
N GLN A 580 -4.09 28.00 -7.72
CA GLN A 580 -3.73 27.35 -8.98
C GLN A 580 -2.33 27.80 -9.41
N THR A 581 -1.43 26.83 -9.59
CA THR A 581 -0.01 27.09 -9.86
C THR A 581 0.31 27.05 -11.34
N TYR A 582 -0.32 26.18 -12.13
CA TYR A 582 -0.16 26.16 -13.58
C TYR A 582 -1.34 25.52 -14.32
N THR A 583 -1.43 25.85 -15.61
CA THR A 583 -2.24 25.12 -16.60
C THR A 583 -1.41 24.91 -17.86
N THR A 584 -1.38 23.69 -18.40
CA THR A 584 -0.72 23.39 -19.67
C THR A 584 -1.66 22.64 -20.62
N PRO A 585 -1.76 23.03 -21.90
CA PRO A 585 -2.44 22.21 -22.89
C PRO A 585 -1.72 20.87 -23.07
N LEU A 586 -2.48 19.84 -23.42
CA LEU A 586 -1.99 18.50 -23.70
C LEU A 586 -2.11 18.23 -25.20
N SER A 587 -1.01 17.82 -25.83
CA SER A 587 -0.97 17.33 -27.20
C SER A 587 -0.46 15.89 -27.23
N GLY A 588 -1.00 15.08 -28.15
CA GLY A 588 -0.54 13.70 -28.36
C GLY A 588 -1.08 12.64 -27.37
N LEU A 589 -2.02 12.97 -26.48
CA LEU A 589 -2.66 12.01 -25.56
C LEU A 589 -3.92 11.35 -26.14
N GLU A 590 -3.94 11.10 -27.45
CA GLU A 590 -5.10 10.52 -28.12
C GLU A 590 -5.16 9.00 -27.92
N GLY A 591 -6.38 8.45 -27.82
CA GLY A 591 -6.62 7.01 -27.90
C GLY A 591 -6.30 6.17 -26.67
N VAL A 592 -5.88 6.77 -25.53
CA VAL A 592 -5.71 6.06 -24.24
C VAL A 592 -6.36 6.84 -23.11
N ASN A 593 -6.98 6.10 -22.18
CA ASN A 593 -7.69 6.65 -21.03
C ASN A 593 -6.72 7.07 -19.90
N GLU A 594 -7.18 7.95 -19.01
CA GLU A 594 -6.44 8.70 -17.98
C GLU A 594 -5.42 7.86 -17.16
N ASN A 595 -4.22 7.68 -17.71
CA ASN A 595 -3.05 7.17 -17.02
C ASN A 595 -2.25 8.36 -16.55
N PHE A 596 -2.09 8.50 -15.25
CA PHE A 596 -1.41 9.64 -14.66
C PHE A 596 -0.59 9.17 -13.47
N ALA A 597 0.71 9.38 -13.54
CA ALA A 597 1.64 9.02 -12.49
C ALA A 597 2.53 10.20 -12.14
N LEU A 598 2.92 10.25 -10.88
CA LEU A 598 3.80 11.28 -10.34
C LEU A 598 5.08 10.59 -9.85
N ALA A 599 6.23 11.18 -10.14
CA ALA A 599 7.53 10.63 -9.78
C ALA A 599 8.19 11.44 -8.63
N PRO A 600 9.20 10.86 -7.92
CA PRO A 600 9.91 11.51 -6.81
C PRO A 600 10.38 12.93 -7.05
N ASP A 601 10.76 13.24 -8.28
CA ASP A 601 11.26 14.56 -8.64
C ASP A 601 10.16 15.58 -9.01
N GLY A 602 8.89 15.21 -8.83
CA GLY A 602 7.73 16.02 -9.19
C GLY A 602 7.40 15.99 -10.68
N THR A 603 8.08 15.15 -11.46
CA THR A 603 7.72 14.92 -12.86
C THR A 603 6.43 14.11 -12.92
N LEU A 604 5.50 14.61 -13.71
CA LEU A 604 4.26 13.94 -14.02
C LEU A 604 4.41 13.18 -15.34
N TYR A 605 3.83 12.00 -15.40
CA TYR A 605 3.82 11.15 -16.58
C TYR A 605 2.39 10.78 -16.93
N ALA A 606 2.06 10.89 -18.21
CA ALA A 606 0.79 10.45 -18.76
C ALA A 606 1.04 9.66 -20.05
N THR A 607 0.20 8.68 -20.37
CA THR A 607 0.38 7.87 -21.59
C THR A 607 -0.69 8.21 -22.62
N GLY A 608 -0.29 8.43 -23.88
CA GLY A 608 -1.19 8.34 -25.03
C GLY A 608 -1.12 6.95 -25.65
N LYS A 609 -1.79 6.71 -26.79
CA LYS A 609 -1.76 5.40 -27.47
C LYS A 609 -0.35 4.97 -27.88
N ASN A 610 0.42 5.92 -28.40
CA ASN A 610 1.70 5.65 -29.08
C ASN A 610 2.88 6.43 -28.45
N ASN A 611 2.66 7.08 -27.32
CA ASN A 611 3.66 7.94 -26.67
C ASN A 611 3.51 7.97 -25.14
N LEU A 612 4.57 8.43 -24.49
CA LEU A 612 4.59 8.82 -23.10
C LEU A 612 4.77 10.35 -23.03
N SER A 613 3.81 11.05 -22.47
CA SER A 613 3.90 12.47 -22.15
C SER A 613 4.56 12.68 -20.79
N ILE A 614 5.56 13.55 -20.75
CA ILE A 614 6.27 14.02 -19.57
C ILE A 614 5.83 15.46 -19.34
N ILE A 615 5.25 15.73 -18.18
CA ILE A 615 4.79 17.05 -17.77
C ILE A 615 5.65 17.49 -16.58
N THR A 616 6.45 18.53 -16.78
CA THR A 616 7.27 19.12 -15.72
C THR A 616 6.60 20.39 -15.20
N PRO A 617 6.11 20.39 -13.94
CA PRO A 617 5.54 21.58 -13.32
C PRO A 617 6.55 22.74 -13.23
N VAL A 618 6.20 23.89 -13.82
CA VAL A 618 6.79 25.25 -13.63
C VAL A 618 8.22 25.49 -14.21
N PRO A 619 8.52 26.72 -14.70
CA PRO A 619 9.89 27.19 -14.86
C PRO A 619 10.63 27.29 -13.52
N LEU A 620 11.70 26.52 -13.40
CA LEU A 620 12.54 26.45 -12.20
C LEU A 620 13.26 27.80 -11.95
N LYS A 621 13.65 28.10 -10.69
CA LYS A 621 14.59 29.20 -10.44
C LYS A 621 15.81 29.01 -11.32
N LYS A 622 16.32 30.07 -11.96
CA LYS A 622 17.58 29.99 -12.73
C LYS A 622 18.69 29.36 -11.89
N GLU A 623 18.90 29.91 -10.71
CA GLU A 623 19.88 29.42 -9.77
C GLU A 623 19.27 29.13 -8.40
N LEU A 624 19.79 28.09 -7.73
CA LEU A 624 19.44 27.71 -6.38
C LEU A 624 20.70 27.50 -5.55
N LYS A 625 20.87 28.28 -4.48
CA LYS A 625 21.94 28.11 -3.50
C LYS A 625 21.40 27.40 -2.26
N LEU A 626 22.01 26.28 -1.89
CA LEU A 626 21.59 25.42 -0.78
C LEU A 626 22.57 25.55 0.38
N LYS A 627 22.13 26.25 1.44
CA LYS A 627 22.89 26.40 2.70
C LYS A 627 22.74 25.21 3.64
N SER A 628 21.70 24.42 3.41
CA SER A 628 21.36 23.22 4.17
C SER A 628 20.52 22.32 3.26
N ILE A 629 20.62 21.01 3.46
CA ILE A 629 19.74 20.04 2.82
C ILE A 629 18.75 19.55 3.87
N HIS A 630 17.49 19.95 3.72
CA HIS A 630 16.41 19.40 4.53
C HIS A 630 16.17 17.93 4.21
N ILE A 631 15.74 17.18 5.23
CA ILE A 631 15.34 15.78 5.11
C ILE A 631 14.17 15.71 4.10
N LYS A 632 14.23 14.74 3.17
CA LYS A 632 13.16 14.43 2.18
C LYS A 632 12.96 15.45 1.07
N SER A 633 14.02 16.16 0.66
CA SER A 633 13.88 17.26 -0.31
C SER A 633 14.41 16.93 -1.70
N THR A 634 13.60 17.23 -2.71
CA THR A 634 14.03 17.40 -4.10
C THR A 634 14.23 18.90 -4.36
N TYR A 635 15.37 19.26 -4.94
CA TYR A 635 15.73 20.63 -5.31
C TYR A 635 15.85 20.75 -6.83
N ARG A 636 15.26 21.79 -7.41
CA ARG A 636 15.21 21.97 -8.86
C ARG A 636 15.60 23.40 -9.28
N ALA A 637 16.45 23.53 -10.30
CA ALA A 637 16.84 24.80 -10.92
C ALA A 637 16.88 24.70 -12.46
N SER A 638 16.67 25.80 -13.18
CA SER A 638 16.68 25.81 -14.65
C SER A 638 18.07 26.01 -15.24
N GLU A 639 19.05 26.46 -14.45
CA GLU A 639 20.42 26.67 -14.90
C GLU A 639 21.44 26.10 -13.90
N LYS A 640 21.30 26.38 -12.60
CA LYS A 640 22.33 26.01 -11.62
C LYS A 640 21.81 25.64 -10.24
N ILE A 641 22.35 24.59 -9.64
CA ILE A 641 22.27 24.33 -8.20
C ILE A 641 23.67 24.44 -7.61
N MET A 642 23.85 25.20 -6.53
CA MET A 642 25.09 25.31 -5.78
C MET A 642 24.85 24.89 -4.34
N VAL A 643 25.53 23.84 -3.88
CA VAL A 643 25.52 23.41 -2.48
C VAL A 643 26.67 24.08 -1.75
N GLU A 644 26.37 24.88 -0.73
CA GLU A 644 27.35 25.67 0.01
C GLU A 644 28.28 24.80 0.89
N LYS A 645 29.36 25.40 1.37
CA LYS A 645 30.36 24.74 2.23
C LYS A 645 29.73 24.06 3.45
N ASN A 646 30.32 22.92 3.83
CA ASN A 646 29.98 22.17 5.05
C ASN A 646 28.54 21.64 5.14
N VAL A 647 27.80 21.56 4.01
CA VAL A 647 26.52 20.88 3.98
C VAL A 647 26.72 19.37 4.06
N GLN A 648 26.04 18.72 5.00
CA GLN A 648 26.03 17.27 5.17
C GLN A 648 24.66 16.69 4.82
N ILE A 649 24.63 15.68 3.96
CA ILE A 649 23.44 14.85 3.80
C ILE A 649 23.43 13.82 4.92
N GLU A 650 22.45 13.94 5.82
CA GLU A 650 22.29 13.06 6.96
C GLU A 650 22.00 11.61 6.53
N LYS A 651 22.36 10.66 7.41
CA LYS A 651 22.11 9.23 7.19
C LYS A 651 20.64 9.01 6.83
N ARG A 652 20.40 8.09 5.89
CA ARG A 652 19.06 7.67 5.49
C ARG A 652 18.23 8.79 4.87
N VAL A 653 18.84 9.83 4.27
CA VAL A 653 18.14 10.83 3.45
C VAL A 653 18.37 10.55 1.96
N ASN A 654 17.30 10.52 1.15
CA ASN A 654 17.39 10.57 -0.31
C ASN A 654 17.19 12.02 -0.77
N THR A 655 18.24 12.62 -1.33
CA THR A 655 18.21 13.99 -1.86
C THR A 655 18.31 13.93 -3.38
N ILE A 656 17.41 14.63 -4.08
CA ILE A 656 17.46 14.75 -5.53
C ILE A 656 17.78 16.21 -5.88
N LEU A 657 18.87 16.44 -6.60
CA LEU A 657 19.22 17.73 -7.18
C LEU A 657 19.01 17.64 -8.69
N TYR A 658 18.17 18.52 -9.25
CA TYR A 658 17.85 18.54 -10.67
C TYR A 658 18.10 19.93 -11.25
N SER A 659 19.06 20.05 -12.17
CA SER A 659 19.37 21.30 -12.86
C SER A 659 19.35 21.10 -14.36
N HIS A 660 18.77 22.00 -15.17
CA HIS A 660 18.94 21.87 -16.63
C HIS A 660 20.36 22.29 -17.10
N GLY A 661 21.15 22.95 -16.26
CA GLY A 661 22.55 23.27 -16.54
C GLY A 661 23.49 22.49 -15.63
N SER A 662 24.00 23.14 -14.58
CA SER A 662 25.04 22.59 -13.70
C SER A 662 24.57 22.35 -12.26
N ILE A 663 25.25 21.43 -11.57
CA ILE A 663 25.15 21.22 -10.13
C ILE A 663 26.58 21.26 -9.59
N SER A 664 26.86 22.14 -8.62
CA SER A 664 28.19 22.32 -8.04
C SER A 664 28.15 22.17 -6.51
N PHE A 665 29.21 21.59 -5.95
CA PHE A 665 29.38 21.39 -4.51
C PHE A 665 30.62 22.16 -4.04
N GLU A 666 30.46 23.00 -3.03
CA GLU A 666 31.60 23.66 -2.39
C GLU A 666 32.35 22.69 -1.45
N SER A 667 33.57 23.08 -1.06
CA SER A 667 34.42 22.25 -0.19
C SER A 667 33.75 21.96 1.16
N GLY A 668 33.94 20.75 1.67
CA GLY A 668 33.33 20.28 2.92
C GLY A 668 31.93 19.67 2.76
N PHE A 669 31.39 19.60 1.53
CA PHE A 669 30.19 18.80 1.27
C PHE A 669 30.43 17.33 1.58
N GLY A 670 29.49 16.68 2.28
CA GLY A 670 29.58 15.26 2.59
C GLY A 670 28.26 14.53 2.51
N VAL A 671 28.35 13.24 2.16
CA VAL A 671 27.21 12.32 2.13
C VAL A 671 27.46 11.24 3.17
N THR A 672 26.67 11.23 4.23
CA THR A 672 26.88 10.28 5.32
C THR A 672 26.53 8.86 4.84
N LYS A 673 27.31 7.84 5.25
CA LYS A 673 27.05 6.43 4.91
C LYS A 673 25.58 6.06 5.17
N GLY A 674 24.91 5.59 4.13
CA GLY A 674 23.48 5.24 4.15
C GLY A 674 22.54 6.33 3.64
N ALA A 675 23.04 7.50 3.26
CA ALA A 675 22.31 8.51 2.50
C ALA A 675 22.45 8.26 0.98
N GLN A 676 21.52 8.81 0.19
CA GLN A 676 21.59 8.82 -1.27
C GLN A 676 21.49 10.26 -1.79
N LEU A 677 22.36 10.59 -2.74
CA LEU A 677 22.29 11.81 -3.51
C LEU A 677 22.12 11.43 -4.99
N THR A 678 21.06 11.94 -5.61
CA THR A 678 20.85 11.84 -7.05
C THR A 678 21.02 13.20 -7.68
N CYS A 679 22.01 13.34 -8.56
CA CYS A 679 22.22 14.55 -9.35
C CYS A 679 21.75 14.31 -10.78
N LYS A 680 20.89 15.18 -11.27
CA LYS A 680 20.39 15.15 -12.64
C LYS A 680 20.71 16.48 -13.29
N THR A 681 21.51 16.44 -14.36
CA THR A 681 21.87 17.61 -15.17
C THR A 681 21.37 17.43 -16.60
N GLY A 682 21.07 18.54 -17.27
CA GLY A 682 20.82 18.58 -18.71
C GLY A 682 19.42 19.03 -19.11
N LYS A 683 19.34 19.69 -20.26
CA LYS A 683 18.10 19.85 -21.02
C LYS A 683 17.87 18.55 -21.77
N ILE A 684 16.68 17.98 -21.69
CA ILE A 684 16.32 16.90 -22.62
C ILE A 684 16.32 17.53 -24.01
N LYS A 685 17.31 17.18 -24.85
CA LYS A 685 17.43 17.74 -26.20
C LYS A 685 16.22 17.30 -27.03
N HIS A 686 15.72 18.25 -27.82
CA HIS A 686 14.51 18.14 -28.64
C HIS A 686 14.68 17.19 -29.82
#